data_AF-A0A060X3Y5-F1
#
_entry.id   AF-A0A060X3Y5-F1
#
_cell.length_a   1.000
_cell.length_b   1.000
_cell.length_c   1.000
_cell.angle_alpha   90.00
_cell.angle_beta   90.00
_cell.angle_gamma   90.00
#
_symmetry.space_group_name_H-M   'P 1'
#
loop_
_entity.id
_entity.type
_entity.pdbx_description
1 polymer ?
#
loop_
_entity_poly.entity_id
_entity_poly.type
_entity_poly.pdbx_seq_one_letter_code
_entity_poly.pdbx_strand_id
1 'polypeptide(L)'
;MFMNSCFSKILSSQHALFFLKRFQKLNMPCLKTEVSSTVGLILQHYVSELESVKKLYQIHREDPPLARNMPPIAGKVLWIRQLYRSIQEPIHYIEKNSEILSSPEGKDVVRMYNRTAAVFVEFELLYHRAWMREVSQLQYALQATLLVRHMDTGKLLVNFDPKITEIVRETKCMLKMGLEVPDQALRLVKTEWSMKANKLRLETLLCNYEVTCEKIPAVFYNLMASKIKNVESVLRHGLVLLNWSSLILDNFFHNVDTAMSELNHLLKKVRDICEMHIDAVLQDISETVLIDLPEDRPSSLQGLISTNENQSKEWADILDHKSRHVEEAVKELIEIFNTIYESKEVKKPVEVPIVKERKNVAFSEEVNTSIDDDHSDDKESEKEDDFEKECKEMYAWFSTKLLDALVKATRLSLDTLKRRIFVATLSARKGRFSQSQPSTEELVTFIKSEVHLTIPNVVMVPSLDDIQQAINRLVHLVLEVSRGVARWGQEHHHEDKRKSGRKLKNFYQSVAEHKDICKLVVLLTSAVNSLRKPASDVLKQFHPFKVVWAEDRQIKVKEFMDSNPYLTQIKSEILHYVAFEQEIDEIKPTIILGCIEMSTAPLKMSLTVEAKAWKKLLCKYLNEQYKKKMMEIMTFTGEHLKKLSRPIADLEDVRFAMEALSKIRDSEIKIDMTLGPIEEAYGILNRFEVEVTKEEAEGVDTLRYSFIKLQSKARSVQDELVRVQPKFKRNLLESVTVFQKDVVMFTDQYELEGPMVPGIIPNEASTRLQICQARFDDLWRKFITYSSGEQLFGLPVTDYEALQKTRKELSLLQKLYGLYDTVMAKISGYYDILWTEVDIEAINAELLDFQNRCKKLPKGLKDWQAFLDLKKRIDDFSESCPLLEMMANKAMKQRHWDRITGLTGKKFEVESDTFALQNIMEANLLKYKEDIEDICISAVKEKDIEAKLAQVVDVWSSQSLSFMTFKGRGELMLKGTETSEIVATMEDSLMLLGSLLSNRYNAPFKKDIQNWVFKLSTSSDIIEQWLIVQNLWVYLEAVFVGGDIAKQLPQVLHNCPSAD
;
A
#
# COMPACT_ATOMS: atom_id res chain seq x y z
N MET A 1 -2.01 35.25 -133.34
CA MET A 1 -3.17 34.93 -132.44
C MET A 1 -2.79 34.23 -131.14
N PHE A 2 -2.15 33.05 -131.13
CA PHE A 2 -1.74 32.39 -129.87
C PHE A 2 -0.77 33.25 -129.03
N MET A 3 0.22 33.88 -129.68
CA MET A 3 1.18 34.79 -129.03
C MET A 3 0.45 35.95 -128.31
N ASN A 4 -0.40 36.72 -129.00
CA ASN A 4 -1.14 37.83 -128.40
C ASN A 4 -2.06 37.40 -127.24
N SER A 5 -2.61 36.17 -127.26
CA SER A 5 -3.40 35.64 -126.14
C SER A 5 -2.56 35.21 -124.93
N CYS A 6 -1.29 34.83 -125.12
CA CYS A 6 -0.38 34.51 -124.02
C CYS A 6 0.20 35.76 -123.36
N PHE A 7 0.44 36.82 -124.16
CA PHE A 7 0.98 38.10 -123.68
C PHE A 7 -0.10 39.08 -123.17
N SER A 8 -1.40 38.74 -123.25
CA SER A 8 -2.47 39.53 -122.62
C SER A 8 -2.71 39.20 -121.14
N LYS A 9 -2.14 38.09 -120.63
CA LYS A 9 -2.22 37.64 -119.23
C LYS A 9 -0.83 37.48 -118.61
N ILE A 10 -0.03 38.53 -118.64
CA ILE A 10 1.32 38.55 -118.06
C ILE A 10 1.26 38.89 -116.56
N LEU A 11 1.93 38.09 -115.71
CA LEU A 11 2.10 38.38 -114.28
C LEU A 11 3.30 39.27 -113.93
N SER A 12 4.41 39.17 -114.67
CA SER A 12 5.57 40.06 -114.48
C SER A 12 6.38 40.24 -115.76
N SER A 13 7.08 41.38 -115.89
CA SER A 13 7.93 41.69 -117.05
C SER A 13 9.03 40.63 -117.21
N GLN A 14 9.64 40.16 -116.10
CA GLN A 14 10.65 39.09 -116.12
C GLN A 14 10.11 37.76 -116.68
N HIS A 15 8.90 37.35 -116.29
CA HIS A 15 8.27 36.14 -116.83
C HIS A 15 7.89 36.30 -118.30
N ALA A 16 7.37 37.48 -118.69
CA ALA A 16 7.09 37.78 -120.10
C ALA A 16 8.37 37.77 -120.95
N LEU A 17 9.47 38.30 -120.45
CA LEU A 17 10.77 38.27 -121.14
C LEU A 17 11.30 36.85 -121.30
N PHE A 18 11.09 35.96 -120.32
CA PHE A 18 11.44 34.55 -120.45
C PHE A 18 10.60 33.83 -121.51
N PHE A 19 9.28 34.07 -121.54
CA PHE A 19 8.41 33.55 -122.59
C PHE A 19 8.79 34.12 -123.97
N LEU A 20 9.10 35.42 -124.05
CA LEU A 20 9.52 36.08 -125.28
C LEU A 20 10.85 35.52 -125.81
N LYS A 21 11.84 35.24 -124.94
CA LYS A 21 13.07 34.51 -125.30
C LYS A 21 12.77 33.16 -125.97
N ARG A 22 11.76 32.45 -125.48
CA ARG A 22 11.38 31.12 -125.99
C ARG A 22 10.71 31.22 -127.36
N PHE A 23 9.89 32.25 -127.59
CA PHE A 23 9.29 32.50 -128.90
C PHE A 23 10.26 33.10 -129.93
N GLN A 24 11.20 33.97 -129.51
CA GLN A 24 12.24 34.51 -130.40
C GLN A 24 13.16 33.42 -130.99
N LYS A 25 13.32 32.28 -130.30
CA LYS A 25 14.06 31.12 -130.84
C LYS A 25 13.38 30.44 -132.05
N LEU A 26 12.08 30.65 -132.28
CA LEU A 26 11.33 30.00 -133.38
C LEU A 26 11.55 30.67 -134.76
N ASN A 27 12.18 31.84 -134.81
CA ASN A 27 12.77 32.51 -135.98
C ASN A 27 11.92 32.56 -137.29
N MET A 28 10.58 32.64 -137.20
CA MET A 28 9.72 32.82 -138.39
C MET A 28 9.53 34.30 -138.76
N PRO A 29 9.56 34.68 -140.05
CA PRO A 29 9.50 36.07 -140.48
C PRO A 29 8.15 36.77 -140.20
N CYS A 30 7.04 36.03 -140.25
CA CYS A 30 5.70 36.55 -139.92
C CYS A 30 5.53 36.94 -138.44
N LEU A 31 6.41 36.45 -137.55
CA LEU A 31 6.39 36.75 -136.13
C LEU A 31 7.25 37.97 -135.78
N LYS A 32 8.13 38.49 -136.66
CA LYS A 32 9.00 39.63 -136.31
C LYS A 32 8.21 40.92 -136.03
N THR A 33 7.14 41.15 -136.78
CA THR A 33 6.22 42.28 -136.55
C THR A 33 5.38 42.09 -135.28
N GLU A 34 4.89 40.88 -134.99
CA GLU A 34 4.21 40.59 -133.72
C GLU A 34 5.17 40.64 -132.51
N VAL A 35 6.44 40.25 -132.67
CA VAL A 35 7.48 40.36 -131.63
C VAL A 35 7.77 41.82 -131.30
N SER A 36 7.86 42.70 -132.30
CA SER A 36 8.04 44.14 -132.04
C SER A 36 6.84 44.75 -131.28
N SER A 37 5.62 44.34 -131.60
CA SER A 37 4.40 44.78 -130.90
C SER A 37 4.34 44.26 -129.46
N THR A 38 4.70 42.99 -129.23
CA THR A 38 4.74 42.37 -127.89
C THR A 38 5.85 42.93 -127.02
N VAL A 39 7.03 43.30 -127.57
CA VAL A 39 8.07 44.02 -126.81
C VAL A 39 7.57 45.41 -126.38
N GLY A 40 6.76 46.09 -127.18
CA GLY A 40 6.08 47.34 -126.78
C GLY A 40 5.12 47.15 -125.58
N LEU A 41 4.32 46.08 -125.58
CA LEU A 41 3.47 45.71 -124.45
C LEU A 41 4.28 45.39 -123.18
N ILE A 42 5.42 44.68 -123.33
CA ILE A 42 6.32 44.40 -122.20
C ILE A 42 6.95 45.68 -121.66
N LEU A 43 7.30 46.65 -122.51
CA LEU A 43 7.83 47.94 -122.06
C LEU A 43 6.80 48.70 -121.22
N GLN A 44 5.52 48.68 -121.59
CA GLN A 44 4.45 49.28 -120.79
C GLN A 44 4.29 48.60 -119.42
N HIS A 45 4.34 47.26 -119.38
CA HIS A 45 4.34 46.52 -118.11
C HIS A 45 5.59 46.79 -117.27
N TYR A 46 6.77 46.89 -117.88
CA TYR A 46 8.01 47.24 -117.20
C TYR A 46 7.97 48.65 -116.60
N VAL A 47 7.35 49.62 -117.29
CA VAL A 47 7.10 50.98 -116.75
C VAL A 47 6.26 50.89 -115.47
N SER A 48 5.18 50.10 -115.48
CA SER A 48 4.34 49.89 -114.29
C SER A 48 5.09 49.20 -113.14
N GLU A 49 5.94 48.22 -113.44
CA GLU A 49 6.81 47.58 -112.43
C GLU A 49 7.86 48.56 -111.87
N LEU A 50 8.48 49.37 -112.72
CA LEU A 50 9.46 50.37 -112.32
C LEU A 50 8.81 51.45 -111.41
N GLU A 51 7.59 51.87 -111.72
CA GLU A 51 6.79 52.73 -110.83
C GLU A 51 6.42 52.04 -109.51
N SER A 52 6.09 50.74 -109.55
CA SER A 52 5.75 49.96 -108.36
C SER A 52 6.95 49.79 -107.43
N VAL A 53 8.13 49.49 -107.98
CA VAL A 53 9.39 49.41 -107.21
C VAL A 53 9.77 50.77 -106.63
N LYS A 54 9.57 51.86 -107.39
CA LYS A 54 9.76 53.23 -106.89
C LYS A 54 8.81 53.57 -105.74
N LYS A 55 7.52 53.18 -105.82
CA LYS A 55 6.54 53.34 -104.72
C LYS A 55 6.96 52.52 -103.50
N LEU A 56 7.38 51.28 -103.69
CA LEU A 56 7.85 50.41 -102.60
C LEU A 56 9.05 51.04 -101.88
N TYR A 57 10.02 51.57 -102.64
CA TYR A 57 11.13 52.32 -102.06
C TYR A 57 10.66 53.56 -101.28
N GLN A 58 9.73 54.35 -101.81
CA GLN A 58 9.23 55.55 -101.11
C GLN A 58 8.51 55.24 -99.80
N ILE A 59 7.74 54.15 -99.75
CA ILE A 59 7.00 53.73 -98.55
C ILE A 59 7.97 53.22 -97.47
N HIS A 60 8.96 52.42 -97.87
CA HIS A 60 9.82 51.68 -96.94
C HIS A 60 11.25 52.26 -96.80
N ARG A 61 11.47 53.51 -97.23
CA ARG A 61 12.79 54.15 -97.21
C ARG A 61 13.37 54.26 -95.79
N GLU A 62 12.54 54.66 -94.83
CA GLU A 62 13.00 54.90 -93.45
C GLU A 62 13.20 53.57 -92.70
N ASP A 63 12.29 52.61 -92.90
CA ASP A 63 12.31 51.29 -92.27
C ASP A 63 12.02 50.16 -93.30
N PRO A 64 13.07 49.63 -93.94
CA PRO A 64 12.90 48.56 -94.91
C PRO A 64 12.71 47.20 -94.23
N PRO A 65 11.88 46.32 -94.80
CA PRO A 65 11.66 44.99 -94.24
C PRO A 65 12.96 44.16 -94.27
N LEU A 66 13.50 43.89 -93.08
CA LEU A 66 14.73 43.11 -92.92
C LEU A 66 14.44 41.62 -92.74
N ALA A 67 15.32 40.75 -93.24
CA ALA A 67 15.25 39.32 -92.97
C ALA A 67 15.60 39.01 -91.49
N ARG A 68 15.03 37.93 -90.95
CA ARG A 68 15.31 37.50 -89.56
C ARG A 68 16.81 37.32 -89.33
N ASN A 69 17.30 37.75 -88.16
CA ASN A 69 18.72 37.71 -87.76
C ASN A 69 19.68 38.56 -88.62
N MET A 70 19.18 39.45 -89.48
CA MET A 70 20.02 40.42 -90.17
C MET A 70 20.26 41.66 -89.30
N PRO A 71 21.50 42.14 -89.21
CA PRO A 71 21.76 43.36 -88.47
C PRO A 71 21.22 44.58 -89.22
N PRO A 72 20.91 45.68 -88.51
CA PRO A 72 20.08 46.75 -89.04
C PRO A 72 20.69 47.40 -90.27
N ILE A 73 21.96 47.80 -90.26
CA ILE A 73 22.54 48.58 -91.36
C ILE A 73 22.82 47.67 -92.57
N ALA A 74 23.41 46.49 -92.33
CA ALA A 74 23.69 45.55 -93.42
C ALA A 74 22.41 45.02 -94.08
N GLY A 75 21.33 44.87 -93.32
CA GLY A 75 20.01 44.52 -93.83
C GLY A 75 19.42 45.59 -94.75
N LYS A 76 19.52 46.87 -94.37
CA LYS A 76 19.07 48.01 -95.20
C LYS A 76 19.78 48.03 -96.56
N VAL A 77 21.09 47.78 -96.57
CA VAL A 77 21.90 47.71 -97.81
C VAL A 77 21.51 46.52 -98.70
N LEU A 78 21.23 45.35 -98.13
CA LEU A 78 20.80 44.19 -98.92
C LEU A 78 19.42 44.40 -99.56
N TRP A 79 18.49 45.00 -98.82
CA TRP A 79 17.17 45.31 -99.33
C TRP A 79 17.22 46.21 -100.57
N ILE A 80 18.01 47.29 -100.54
CA ILE A 80 18.12 48.19 -101.69
C ILE A 80 18.80 47.52 -102.89
N ARG A 81 19.82 46.67 -102.67
CA ARG A 81 20.46 45.88 -103.74
C ARG A 81 19.50 44.90 -104.40
N GLN A 82 18.55 44.33 -103.65
CA GLN A 82 17.53 43.45 -104.20
C GLN A 82 16.55 44.22 -105.10
N LEU A 83 16.10 45.40 -104.67
CA LEU A 83 15.25 46.28 -105.50
C LEU A 83 15.99 46.78 -106.75
N TYR A 84 17.29 47.06 -106.63
CA TYR A 84 18.11 47.46 -107.77
C TYR A 84 18.24 46.33 -108.81
N ARG A 85 18.50 45.10 -108.37
CA ARG A 85 18.59 43.95 -109.27
C ARG A 85 17.28 43.67 -110.02
N SER A 86 16.13 43.82 -109.38
CA SER A 86 14.82 43.53 -110.01
C SER A 86 14.49 44.48 -111.16
N ILE A 87 14.91 45.75 -111.08
CA ILE A 87 14.72 46.74 -112.16
C ILE A 87 15.81 46.66 -113.24
N GLN A 88 17.03 46.23 -112.89
CA GLN A 88 18.16 46.19 -113.81
C GLN A 88 18.05 45.06 -114.86
N GLU A 89 17.58 43.88 -114.46
CA GLU A 89 17.52 42.72 -115.36
C GLU A 89 16.60 42.91 -116.58
N PRO A 90 15.35 43.44 -116.44
CA PRO A 90 14.46 43.63 -117.58
C PRO A 90 14.94 44.71 -118.56
N ILE A 91 15.44 45.85 -118.07
CA ILE A 91 15.88 46.96 -118.94
C ILE A 91 17.10 46.56 -119.79
N HIS A 92 18.08 45.87 -119.18
CA HIS A 92 19.27 45.42 -119.91
C HIS A 92 18.92 44.37 -120.98
N TYR A 93 17.92 43.52 -120.70
CA TYR A 93 17.43 42.59 -121.70
C TYR A 93 16.73 43.29 -122.88
N ILE A 94 15.93 44.33 -122.61
CA ILE A 94 15.25 45.09 -123.67
C ILE A 94 16.28 45.86 -124.52
N GLU A 95 17.30 46.46 -123.89
CA GLU A 95 18.40 47.15 -124.57
C GLU A 95 19.16 46.26 -125.56
N LYS A 96 19.42 45.01 -125.18
CA LYS A 96 20.20 44.09 -126.02
C LYS A 96 19.42 43.53 -127.22
N ASN A 97 18.09 43.46 -127.15
CA ASN A 97 17.27 42.68 -128.11
C ASN A 97 16.25 43.51 -128.91
N SER A 98 16.17 44.82 -128.69
CA SER A 98 15.19 45.68 -129.36
C SER A 98 15.69 47.12 -129.52
N GLU A 99 15.43 47.74 -130.68
CA GLU A 99 15.70 49.16 -130.92
C GLU A 99 14.59 50.09 -130.38
N ILE A 100 13.53 49.53 -129.78
CA ILE A 100 12.39 50.30 -129.23
C ILE A 100 12.83 51.31 -128.15
N LEU A 101 13.95 51.09 -127.47
CA LEU A 101 14.48 52.06 -126.51
C LEU A 101 15.02 53.36 -127.14
N SER A 102 15.26 53.39 -128.45
CA SER A 102 15.64 54.61 -129.19
C SER A 102 14.44 55.51 -129.52
N SER A 103 13.22 55.00 -129.37
CA SER A 103 11.97 55.76 -129.53
C SER A 103 11.85 56.83 -128.42
N PRO A 104 11.05 57.90 -128.62
CA PRO A 104 10.84 58.91 -127.59
C PRO A 104 10.29 58.30 -126.29
N GLU A 105 9.34 57.36 -126.40
CA GLU A 105 8.76 56.62 -125.27
C GLU A 105 9.81 55.76 -124.55
N GLY A 106 10.69 55.08 -125.29
CA GLY A 106 11.77 54.25 -124.75
C GLY A 106 12.84 55.07 -124.00
N LYS A 107 13.21 56.23 -124.51
CA LYS A 107 14.14 57.17 -123.85
C LYS A 107 13.59 57.66 -122.51
N ASP A 108 12.27 57.83 -122.39
CA ASP A 108 11.62 58.22 -121.14
C ASP A 108 11.74 57.14 -120.06
N VAL A 109 11.56 55.87 -120.45
CA VAL A 109 11.76 54.71 -119.56
C VAL A 109 13.20 54.61 -119.08
N VAL A 110 14.18 54.79 -119.97
CA VAL A 110 15.61 54.78 -119.61
C VAL A 110 15.95 55.92 -118.65
N ARG A 111 15.41 57.13 -118.87
CA ARG A 111 15.56 58.26 -117.92
C ARG A 111 14.95 57.94 -116.56
N MET A 112 13.78 57.31 -116.53
CA MET A 112 13.13 56.91 -115.28
C MET A 112 13.92 55.82 -114.54
N TYR A 113 14.46 54.84 -115.26
CA TYR A 113 15.33 53.80 -114.70
C TYR A 113 16.62 54.41 -114.12
N ASN A 114 17.34 55.22 -114.90
CA ASN A 114 18.59 55.85 -114.45
C ASN A 114 18.39 56.73 -113.20
N ARG A 115 17.27 57.46 -113.13
CA ARG A 115 16.91 58.23 -111.92
C ARG A 115 16.67 57.33 -110.70
N THR A 116 15.90 56.25 -110.86
CA THR A 116 15.61 55.32 -109.76
C THR A 116 16.86 54.55 -109.33
N ALA A 117 17.67 54.10 -110.28
CA ALA A 117 18.96 53.46 -110.08
C ALA A 117 19.94 54.35 -109.28
N ALA A 118 20.02 55.65 -109.62
CA ALA A 118 20.86 56.60 -108.89
C ALA A 118 20.43 56.73 -107.41
N VAL A 119 19.12 56.85 -107.15
CA VAL A 119 18.57 56.95 -105.79
C VAL A 119 18.88 55.70 -104.96
N PHE A 120 18.86 54.51 -105.57
CA PHE A 120 19.17 53.26 -104.88
C PHE A 120 20.65 53.17 -104.49
N VAL A 121 21.55 53.62 -105.37
CA VAL A 121 22.99 53.70 -105.07
C VAL A 121 23.28 54.76 -104.02
N GLU A 122 22.61 55.92 -104.07
CA GLU A 122 22.71 56.95 -103.02
C GLU A 122 22.29 56.42 -101.64
N PHE A 123 21.22 55.62 -101.58
CA PHE A 123 20.76 54.98 -100.35
C PHE A 123 21.81 53.99 -99.79
N GLU A 124 22.38 53.12 -100.64
CA GLU A 124 23.46 52.21 -100.24
C GLU A 124 24.67 52.98 -99.68
N LEU A 125 25.11 54.03 -100.38
CA LEU A 125 26.24 54.86 -99.96
C LEU A 125 25.97 55.61 -98.65
N LEU A 126 24.75 56.12 -98.44
CA LEU A 126 24.38 56.84 -97.23
C LEU A 126 24.51 55.95 -95.99
N TYR A 127 23.92 54.76 -96.01
CA TYR A 127 23.94 53.84 -94.87
C TYR A 127 25.32 53.21 -94.66
N HIS A 128 26.06 52.90 -95.73
CA HIS A 128 27.45 52.43 -95.62
C HIS A 128 28.37 53.49 -95.00
N ARG A 129 28.27 54.76 -95.43
CA ARG A 129 29.06 55.86 -94.84
C ARG A 129 28.68 56.15 -93.38
N ALA A 130 27.38 56.09 -93.06
CA ALA A 130 26.91 56.27 -91.69
C ALA A 130 27.50 55.20 -90.76
N TRP A 131 27.50 53.94 -91.21
CA TRP A 131 28.12 52.82 -90.51
C TRP A 131 29.63 52.98 -90.36
N MET A 132 30.35 53.39 -91.42
CA MET A 132 31.80 53.65 -91.35
C MET A 132 32.15 54.68 -90.25
N ARG A 133 31.32 55.73 -90.09
CA ARG A 133 31.48 56.73 -89.03
C ARG A 133 31.18 56.14 -87.64
N GLU A 134 30.12 55.35 -87.51
CA GLU A 134 29.73 54.71 -86.25
C GLU A 134 30.81 53.72 -85.74
N VAL A 135 31.39 52.92 -86.64
CA VAL A 135 32.50 52.01 -86.31
C VAL A 135 33.71 52.75 -85.75
N SER A 136 33.98 53.97 -86.21
CA SER A 136 35.11 54.77 -85.72
C SER A 136 34.93 55.24 -84.27
N GLN A 137 33.69 55.31 -83.77
CA GLN A 137 33.37 55.75 -82.41
C GLN A 137 33.39 54.61 -81.36
N LEU A 138 33.62 53.36 -81.78
CA LEU A 138 33.59 52.17 -80.90
C LEU A 138 34.70 52.08 -79.85
N GLN A 139 35.77 52.88 -79.94
CA GLN A 139 36.88 52.82 -78.98
C GLN A 139 36.41 53.06 -77.54
N TYR A 140 35.39 53.91 -77.34
CA TYR A 140 34.84 54.21 -76.01
C TYR A 140 34.16 52.98 -75.36
N ALA A 141 33.49 52.14 -76.16
CA ALA A 141 32.80 50.94 -75.65
C ALA A 141 33.78 49.86 -75.16
N LEU A 142 34.99 49.79 -75.72
CA LEU A 142 36.04 48.84 -75.30
C LEU A 142 36.83 49.31 -74.07
N GLN A 143 36.84 50.62 -73.80
CA GLN A 143 37.52 51.23 -72.66
C GLN A 143 36.68 51.23 -71.38
N ALA A 144 35.40 50.84 -71.48
CA ALA A 144 34.53 50.66 -70.33
C ALA A 144 35.08 49.59 -69.37
N THR A 145 34.89 49.82 -68.07
CA THR A 145 35.28 48.86 -67.02
C THR A 145 34.52 47.54 -67.18
N LEU A 146 35.08 46.43 -66.73
CA LEU A 146 34.44 45.10 -66.89
C LEU A 146 33.15 44.95 -66.09
N LEU A 147 33.06 45.60 -64.93
CA LEU A 147 31.96 45.51 -63.98
C LEU A 147 31.32 46.88 -63.72
N VAL A 148 30.01 46.87 -63.47
CA VAL A 148 29.23 48.02 -62.98
C VAL A 148 28.32 47.56 -61.86
N ARG A 149 28.06 48.43 -60.88
CA ARG A 149 27.06 48.18 -59.83
C ARG A 149 25.68 48.62 -60.28
N HIS A 150 24.69 47.76 -60.10
CA HIS A 150 23.28 48.10 -60.34
C HIS A 150 22.83 49.18 -59.33
N MET A 151 22.12 50.20 -59.83
CA MET A 151 21.80 51.41 -59.04
C MET A 151 20.93 51.13 -57.81
N ASP A 152 19.98 50.18 -57.91
CA ASP A 152 19.03 49.90 -56.82
C ASP A 152 19.40 48.71 -55.94
N THR A 153 20.18 47.75 -56.47
CA THR A 153 20.43 46.46 -55.81
C THR A 153 21.87 46.32 -55.32
N GLY A 154 22.76 47.24 -55.71
CA GLY A 154 24.19 47.17 -55.39
C GLY A 154 24.94 45.98 -56.02
N LYS A 155 24.25 45.12 -56.77
CA LYS A 155 24.79 43.90 -57.39
C LYS A 155 25.78 44.22 -58.50
N LEU A 156 26.80 43.38 -58.64
CA LEU A 156 27.80 43.49 -59.70
C LEU A 156 27.25 42.89 -61.00
N LEU A 157 27.27 43.65 -62.08
CA LEU A 157 26.86 43.23 -63.40
C LEU A 157 28.00 43.40 -64.41
N VAL A 158 28.00 42.55 -65.44
CA VAL A 158 28.99 42.60 -66.52
C VAL A 158 28.67 43.77 -67.45
N ASN A 159 29.60 44.72 -67.56
CA ASN A 159 29.45 45.92 -68.35
C ASN A 159 29.91 45.69 -69.80
N PHE A 160 29.09 44.99 -70.60
CA PHE A 160 29.37 44.68 -72.01
C PHE A 160 28.33 45.31 -72.94
N ASP A 161 28.78 46.21 -73.81
CA ASP A 161 27.89 46.90 -74.76
C ASP A 161 27.42 45.95 -75.89
N PRO A 162 26.10 45.70 -76.05
CA PRO A 162 25.56 44.85 -77.11
C PRO A 162 25.92 45.34 -78.52
N LYS A 163 26.20 46.64 -78.69
CA LYS A 163 26.57 47.24 -79.97
C LYS A 163 27.86 46.65 -80.55
N ILE A 164 28.78 46.16 -79.71
CA ILE A 164 30.00 45.46 -80.14
C ILE A 164 29.63 44.20 -80.94
N THR A 165 28.65 43.42 -80.46
CA THR A 165 28.22 42.19 -81.15
C THR A 165 27.41 42.48 -82.42
N GLU A 166 26.65 43.56 -82.42
CA GLU A 166 25.93 44.05 -83.60
C GLU A 166 26.93 44.43 -84.71
N ILE A 167 27.92 45.25 -84.39
CA ILE A 167 28.92 45.70 -85.36
C ILE A 167 29.80 44.56 -85.86
N VAL A 168 30.15 43.58 -85.01
CA VAL A 168 30.83 42.36 -85.46
C VAL A 168 30.01 41.60 -86.50
N ARG A 169 28.67 41.51 -86.32
CA ARG A 169 27.78 40.90 -87.32
C ARG A 169 27.66 41.75 -88.58
N GLU A 170 27.51 43.07 -88.45
CA GLU A 170 27.45 43.99 -89.59
C GLU A 170 28.72 43.92 -90.43
N THR A 171 29.89 43.92 -89.79
CA THR A 171 31.20 43.80 -90.43
C THR A 171 31.30 42.53 -91.28
N LYS A 172 30.88 41.38 -90.74
CA LYS A 172 30.83 40.11 -91.48
C LYS A 172 29.89 40.18 -92.68
N CYS A 173 28.76 40.87 -92.55
CA CYS A 173 27.81 41.07 -93.66
C CYS A 173 28.38 42.02 -94.73
N MET A 174 29.03 43.13 -94.36
CA MET A 174 29.65 44.08 -95.29
C MET A 174 30.78 43.43 -96.09
N LEU A 175 31.63 42.62 -95.44
CA LEU A 175 32.66 41.83 -96.12
C LEU A 175 32.07 40.87 -97.15
N LYS A 176 31.00 40.15 -96.81
CA LYS A 176 30.30 39.26 -97.76
C LYS A 176 29.68 40.01 -98.94
N MET A 177 29.31 41.27 -98.75
CA MET A 177 28.75 42.15 -99.78
C MET A 177 29.81 42.81 -100.67
N GLY A 178 31.10 42.62 -100.40
CA GLY A 178 32.20 43.24 -101.15
C GLY A 178 32.33 44.74 -100.91
N LEU A 179 31.84 45.25 -99.77
CA LEU A 179 31.97 46.65 -99.37
C LEU A 179 33.25 46.87 -98.55
N GLU A 180 33.81 48.07 -98.62
CA GLU A 180 34.97 48.46 -97.81
C GLU A 180 34.60 48.50 -96.32
N VAL A 181 35.53 48.07 -95.47
CA VAL A 181 35.35 47.91 -94.02
C VAL A 181 36.53 48.54 -93.28
N PRO A 182 36.34 49.29 -92.17
CA PRO A 182 37.44 49.87 -91.41
C PRO A 182 38.27 48.80 -90.67
N ASP A 183 39.58 49.05 -90.50
CA ASP A 183 40.49 48.15 -89.78
C ASP A 183 40.08 47.90 -88.32
N GLN A 184 39.44 48.88 -87.67
CA GLN A 184 38.91 48.77 -86.32
C GLN A 184 37.86 47.64 -86.21
N ALA A 185 36.94 47.57 -87.17
CA ALA A 185 35.92 46.53 -87.24
C ALA A 185 36.53 45.14 -87.54
N LEU A 186 37.57 45.08 -88.39
CA LEU A 186 38.29 43.83 -88.65
C LEU A 186 39.00 43.28 -87.41
N ARG A 187 39.59 44.14 -86.58
CA ARG A 187 40.18 43.73 -85.29
C ARG A 187 39.13 43.14 -84.35
N LEU A 188 37.97 43.77 -84.24
CA LEU A 188 36.85 43.28 -83.42
C LEU A 188 36.33 41.91 -83.86
N VAL A 189 36.26 41.64 -85.17
CA VAL A 189 35.88 40.32 -85.70
C VAL A 189 36.93 39.26 -85.32
N LYS A 190 38.22 39.61 -85.32
CA LYS A 190 39.30 38.68 -84.90
C LYS A 190 39.25 38.36 -83.40
N THR A 191 38.89 39.33 -82.55
CA THR A 191 38.84 39.16 -81.09
C THR A 191 37.48 38.68 -80.55
N GLU A 192 36.48 38.46 -81.41
CA GLU A 192 35.09 38.13 -81.03
C GLU A 192 34.99 36.94 -80.07
N TRP A 193 35.72 35.85 -80.35
CA TRP A 193 35.63 34.64 -79.54
C TRP A 193 36.17 34.86 -78.12
N SER A 194 37.31 35.54 -78.00
CA SER A 194 37.93 35.86 -76.71
C SER A 194 37.02 36.78 -75.87
N MET A 195 36.40 37.79 -76.47
CA MET A 195 35.48 38.68 -75.75
C MET A 195 34.21 37.97 -75.28
N LYS A 196 33.64 37.09 -76.12
CA LYS A 196 32.48 36.26 -75.73
C LYS A 196 32.82 35.27 -74.63
N ALA A 197 33.99 34.62 -74.70
CA ALA A 197 34.47 33.70 -73.68
C ALA A 197 34.69 34.41 -72.34
N ASN A 198 35.36 35.58 -72.36
CA ASN A 198 35.60 36.38 -71.16
C ASN A 198 34.30 36.90 -70.54
N LYS A 199 33.33 37.32 -71.35
CA LYS A 199 31.99 37.71 -70.87
C LYS A 199 31.30 36.56 -70.13
N LEU A 200 31.23 35.38 -70.75
CA LEU A 200 30.56 34.22 -70.16
C LEU A 200 31.26 33.77 -68.86
N ARG A 201 32.59 33.80 -68.83
CA ARG A 201 33.37 33.47 -67.63
C ARG A 201 33.08 34.42 -66.48
N LEU A 202 33.00 35.72 -66.75
CA LEU A 202 32.72 36.75 -65.76
C LEU A 202 31.27 36.66 -65.24
N GLU A 203 30.29 36.39 -66.12
CA GLU A 203 28.89 36.09 -65.73
C GLU A 203 28.80 34.88 -64.81
N THR A 204 29.53 33.80 -65.14
CA THR A 204 29.56 32.57 -64.32
C THR A 204 30.18 32.82 -62.95
N LEU A 205 31.26 33.60 -62.88
CA LEU A 205 31.94 33.90 -61.60
C LEU A 205 31.08 34.74 -60.66
N LEU A 206 30.39 35.75 -61.18
CA LEU A 206 29.46 36.55 -60.38
C LEU A 206 28.29 35.71 -59.87
N CYS A 207 27.74 34.85 -60.72
CA CYS A 207 26.68 33.92 -60.30
C CYS A 207 27.17 32.98 -59.19
N ASN A 208 28.37 32.41 -59.33
CA ASN A 208 28.96 31.55 -58.31
C ASN A 208 29.23 32.29 -56.99
N TYR A 209 29.64 33.56 -57.06
CA TYR A 209 29.80 34.42 -55.88
C TYR A 209 28.46 34.67 -55.18
N GLU A 210 27.41 35.08 -55.90
CA GLU A 210 26.08 35.30 -55.32
C GLU A 210 25.54 34.04 -54.63
N VAL A 211 25.60 32.88 -55.32
CA VAL A 211 25.16 31.59 -54.77
C VAL A 211 25.97 31.18 -53.55
N THR A 212 27.27 31.50 -53.50
CA THR A 212 28.12 31.18 -52.35
C THR A 212 27.74 32.05 -51.15
N CYS A 213 27.49 33.34 -51.35
CA CYS A 213 27.07 34.26 -50.29
C CYS A 213 25.67 33.92 -49.74
N GLU A 214 24.73 33.49 -50.59
CA GLU A 214 23.39 33.03 -50.14
C GLU A 214 23.44 31.76 -49.28
N LYS A 215 24.45 30.91 -49.47
CA LYS A 215 24.63 29.67 -48.70
C LYS A 215 25.22 29.88 -47.30
N ILE A 216 25.67 31.08 -46.95
CA ILE A 216 26.26 31.38 -45.64
C ILE A 216 25.12 31.74 -44.66
N PRO A 217 24.88 30.95 -43.60
CA PRO A 217 23.91 31.31 -42.57
C PRO A 217 24.26 32.62 -41.89
N ALA A 218 23.25 33.41 -41.51
CA ALA A 218 23.42 34.74 -40.92
C ALA A 218 24.33 34.77 -39.68
N VAL A 219 24.30 33.71 -38.86
CA VAL A 219 25.14 33.55 -37.66
C VAL A 219 26.65 33.47 -38.00
N PHE A 220 27.00 32.98 -39.18
CA PHE A 220 28.40 32.84 -39.63
C PHE A 220 28.86 33.98 -40.55
N TYR A 221 27.95 34.90 -40.93
CA TYR A 221 28.24 35.94 -41.91
C TYR A 221 29.35 36.88 -41.43
N ASN A 222 29.28 37.34 -40.18
CA ASN A 222 30.27 38.25 -39.60
C ASN A 222 31.63 37.55 -39.39
N LEU A 223 31.61 36.30 -38.92
CA LEU A 223 32.82 35.47 -38.75
C LEU A 223 33.51 35.15 -40.09
N MET A 224 32.76 35.03 -41.19
CA MET A 224 33.30 34.82 -42.54
C MET A 224 33.58 36.13 -43.31
N ALA A 225 33.25 37.28 -42.74
CA ALA A 225 33.33 38.58 -43.42
C ALA A 225 34.73 38.92 -43.93
N SER A 226 35.79 38.44 -43.27
CA SER A 226 37.18 38.63 -43.72
C SER A 226 37.44 38.00 -45.10
N LYS A 227 36.99 36.75 -45.29
CA LYS A 227 37.17 36.03 -46.56
C LYS A 227 36.22 36.53 -47.65
N ILE A 228 35.01 36.97 -47.28
CA ILE A 228 34.08 37.66 -48.21
C ILE A 228 34.71 38.97 -48.72
N LYS A 229 35.26 39.80 -47.81
CA LYS A 229 35.96 41.05 -48.17
C LYS A 229 37.18 40.80 -49.04
N ASN A 230 37.91 39.69 -48.86
CA ASN A 230 39.01 39.31 -49.73
C ASN A 230 38.53 39.11 -51.19
N VAL A 231 37.44 38.35 -51.40
CA VAL A 231 36.83 38.17 -52.73
C VAL A 231 36.36 39.50 -53.32
N GLU A 232 35.69 40.34 -52.52
CA GLU A 232 35.23 41.67 -52.97
C GLU A 232 36.39 42.60 -53.34
N SER A 233 37.51 42.52 -52.63
CA SER A 233 38.72 43.30 -52.92
C SER A 233 39.32 42.93 -54.28
N VAL A 234 39.35 41.63 -54.62
CA VAL A 234 39.79 41.17 -55.94
C VAL A 234 38.80 41.63 -57.01
N LEU A 235 37.49 41.45 -56.81
CA LEU A 235 36.45 41.91 -57.74
C LEU A 235 36.46 43.43 -57.97
N ARG A 236 36.89 44.23 -56.99
CA ARG A 236 37.04 45.69 -57.11
C ARG A 236 38.03 46.10 -58.20
N HIS A 237 39.03 45.27 -58.51
CA HIS A 237 39.96 45.54 -59.62
C HIS A 237 39.23 45.54 -60.98
N GLY A 238 38.19 44.71 -61.14
CA GLY A 238 37.33 44.69 -62.33
C GLY A 238 36.35 45.87 -62.43
N LEU A 239 36.07 46.56 -61.32
CA LEU A 239 35.22 47.75 -61.26
C LEU A 239 35.97 49.05 -61.62
N VAL A 240 37.27 49.12 -61.31
CA VAL A 240 38.02 50.39 -61.34
C VAL A 240 39.16 50.40 -62.36
N LEU A 241 39.86 49.28 -62.57
CA LEU A 241 41.15 49.28 -63.26
C LEU A 241 41.14 48.54 -64.61
N LEU A 242 40.30 47.51 -64.76
CA LEU A 242 40.32 46.64 -65.93
C LEU A 242 39.22 46.99 -66.93
N ASN A 243 39.58 47.02 -68.21
CA ASN A 243 38.67 47.19 -69.35
C ASN A 243 38.75 46.00 -70.32
N TRP A 244 37.85 45.94 -71.31
CA TRP A 244 37.78 44.82 -72.26
C TRP A 244 38.98 44.69 -73.20
N SER A 245 39.87 45.69 -73.24
CA SER A 245 41.13 45.69 -73.99
C SER A 245 42.37 45.29 -73.18
N SER A 246 42.21 44.97 -71.89
CA SER A 246 43.32 44.68 -70.98
C SER A 246 43.95 43.29 -71.22
N LEU A 247 45.27 43.20 -71.17
CA LEU A 247 46.03 41.95 -71.35
C LEU A 247 46.13 41.09 -70.07
N ILE A 248 45.67 41.61 -68.93
CA ILE A 248 45.84 40.99 -67.59
C ILE A 248 44.55 40.27 -67.14
N LEU A 249 43.57 40.12 -68.03
CA LEU A 249 42.25 39.54 -67.71
C LEU A 249 42.35 38.10 -67.18
N ASP A 250 43.23 37.27 -67.74
CA ASP A 250 43.41 35.88 -67.31
C ASP A 250 43.97 35.77 -65.88
N ASN A 251 44.90 36.65 -65.50
CA ASN A 251 45.43 36.71 -64.14
C ASN A 251 44.38 37.20 -63.13
N PHE A 252 43.56 38.17 -63.54
CA PHE A 252 42.42 38.61 -62.75
C PHE A 252 41.43 37.45 -62.49
N PHE A 253 41.06 36.69 -63.53
CA PHE A 253 40.17 35.55 -63.37
C PHE A 253 40.76 34.49 -62.42
N HIS A 254 42.06 34.16 -62.57
CA HIS A 254 42.72 33.20 -61.68
C HIS A 254 42.72 33.66 -60.20
N ASN A 255 42.93 34.94 -59.94
CA ASN A 255 42.90 35.49 -58.58
C ASN A 255 41.49 35.45 -57.97
N VAL A 256 40.45 35.73 -58.78
CA VAL A 256 39.05 35.61 -58.34
C VAL A 256 38.71 34.15 -58.06
N ASP A 257 39.09 33.22 -58.96
CA ASP A 257 38.88 31.78 -58.81
C ASP A 257 39.54 31.25 -57.52
N THR A 258 40.77 31.69 -57.23
CA THR A 258 41.53 31.28 -56.04
C THR A 258 40.86 31.80 -54.76
N ALA A 259 40.52 33.09 -54.69
CA ALA A 259 39.83 33.67 -53.54
C ALA A 259 38.45 33.03 -53.30
N MET A 260 37.71 32.72 -54.37
CA MET A 260 36.45 32.00 -54.32
C MET A 260 36.59 30.55 -53.86
N SER A 261 37.67 29.86 -54.25
CA SER A 261 37.94 28.49 -53.82
C SER A 261 38.24 28.42 -52.32
N GLU A 262 38.99 29.38 -51.77
CA GLU A 262 39.24 29.46 -50.32
C GLU A 262 37.94 29.63 -49.52
N LEU A 263 37.06 30.55 -49.96
CA LEU A 263 35.77 30.79 -49.31
C LEU A 263 34.86 29.54 -49.37
N ASN A 264 34.80 28.87 -50.52
CA ASN A 264 34.00 27.66 -50.69
C ASN A 264 34.51 26.48 -49.86
N HIS A 265 35.83 26.32 -49.73
CA HIS A 265 36.42 25.27 -48.90
C HIS A 265 36.10 25.48 -47.41
N LEU A 266 36.20 26.73 -46.94
CA LEU A 266 35.81 27.09 -45.58
C LEU A 266 34.33 26.84 -45.33
N LEU A 267 33.46 27.31 -46.22
CA LEU A 267 32.02 27.11 -46.12
C LEU A 267 31.65 25.62 -46.07
N LYS A 268 32.32 24.79 -46.87
CA LYS A 268 32.12 23.34 -46.86
C LYS A 268 32.51 22.74 -45.51
N LYS A 269 33.69 23.07 -44.97
CA LYS A 269 34.11 22.57 -43.65
C LYS A 269 33.14 22.94 -42.52
N VAL A 270 32.71 24.20 -42.47
CA VAL A 270 31.75 24.67 -41.44
C VAL A 270 30.41 23.99 -41.57
N ARG A 271 29.92 23.78 -42.80
CA ARG A 271 28.67 23.06 -43.04
C ARG A 271 28.77 21.59 -42.64
N ASP A 272 29.84 20.90 -43.03
CA ASP A 272 30.03 19.48 -42.75
C ASP A 272 30.06 19.23 -41.22
N ILE A 273 30.71 20.10 -40.44
CA ILE A 273 30.69 20.03 -38.96
C ILE A 273 29.29 20.30 -38.40
N CYS A 274 28.62 21.36 -38.87
CA CYS A 274 27.25 21.67 -38.43
C CYS A 274 26.26 20.53 -38.72
N GLU A 275 26.28 19.96 -39.93
CA GLU A 275 25.31 18.93 -40.34
C GLU A 275 25.61 17.58 -39.71
N MET A 276 26.87 17.13 -39.75
CA MET A 276 27.23 15.75 -39.38
C MET A 276 27.53 15.58 -37.89
N HIS A 277 28.17 16.56 -37.25
CA HIS A 277 28.62 16.43 -35.87
C HIS A 277 27.66 17.09 -34.87
N ILE A 278 26.96 18.14 -35.29
CA ILE A 278 26.04 18.88 -34.41
C ILE A 278 24.58 18.48 -34.68
N ASP A 279 24.03 18.79 -35.84
CA ASP A 279 22.59 18.63 -36.11
C ASP A 279 22.16 17.15 -36.12
N ALA A 280 22.97 16.23 -36.67
CA ALA A 280 22.68 14.80 -36.63
C ALA A 280 22.61 14.23 -35.20
N VAL A 281 23.53 14.65 -34.32
CA VAL A 281 23.57 14.19 -32.92
C VAL A 281 22.42 14.82 -32.12
N LEU A 282 22.09 16.09 -32.38
CA LEU A 282 20.92 16.74 -31.79
C LEU A 282 19.60 16.07 -32.22
N GLN A 283 19.50 15.63 -33.47
CA GLN A 283 18.35 14.90 -33.98
C GLN A 283 18.22 13.54 -33.27
N ASP A 284 19.31 12.78 -33.18
CA ASP A 284 19.37 11.51 -32.46
C ASP A 284 18.96 11.68 -30.99
N ILE A 285 19.49 12.70 -30.28
CA ILE A 285 19.03 13.06 -28.92
C ILE A 285 17.51 13.25 -28.90
N SER A 286 16.95 14.02 -29.84
CA SER A 286 15.53 14.36 -29.85
C SER A 286 14.58 13.17 -30.11
N GLU A 287 15.08 12.11 -30.76
CA GLU A 287 14.33 10.90 -31.09
C GLU A 287 14.45 9.80 -30.02
N THR A 288 15.31 9.98 -29.01
CA THR A 288 15.47 9.02 -27.92
C THR A 288 14.24 8.92 -27.01
N VAL A 289 13.85 7.68 -26.67
CA VAL A 289 12.83 7.37 -25.67
C VAL A 289 13.52 6.95 -24.38
N LEU A 290 13.34 7.75 -23.32
CA LEU A 290 14.05 7.64 -22.04
C LEU A 290 13.37 6.69 -21.04
N ILE A 291 12.27 6.06 -21.43
CA ILE A 291 11.46 5.19 -20.58
C ILE A 291 11.25 3.84 -21.27
N ASP A 292 11.41 2.76 -20.52
CA ASP A 292 11.12 1.41 -20.99
C ASP A 292 9.82 0.91 -20.37
N LEU A 293 8.95 0.44 -21.26
CA LEU A 293 7.63 -0.08 -20.92
C LEU A 293 7.53 -1.47 -21.52
N PRO A 294 7.41 -2.54 -20.70
CA PRO A 294 7.33 -3.91 -21.17
C PRO A 294 6.22 -4.09 -22.21
N GLU A 295 6.52 -4.80 -23.30
CA GLU A 295 5.58 -5.08 -24.39
C GLU A 295 4.94 -6.49 -24.30
N ASP A 296 5.69 -7.47 -23.78
CA ASP A 296 5.26 -8.89 -23.79
C ASP A 296 4.66 -9.39 -22.47
N ARG A 297 5.14 -8.88 -21.32
CA ARG A 297 4.68 -9.32 -20.00
C ARG A 297 4.60 -8.15 -19.02
N PRO A 298 3.50 -8.03 -18.26
CA PRO A 298 3.39 -7.03 -17.22
C PRO A 298 4.35 -7.35 -16.07
N SER A 299 5.16 -6.36 -15.74
CA SER A 299 6.09 -6.41 -14.61
C SER A 299 5.40 -6.06 -13.30
N SER A 300 5.98 -6.51 -12.18
CA SER A 300 5.62 -6.00 -10.87
C SER A 300 5.94 -4.50 -10.78
N LEU A 301 5.19 -3.76 -9.95
CA LEU A 301 5.37 -2.32 -9.76
C LEU A 301 6.82 -1.95 -9.37
N GLN A 302 7.42 -2.72 -8.46
CA GLN A 302 8.80 -2.52 -8.02
C GLN A 302 9.81 -2.88 -9.11
N GLY A 303 9.57 -3.96 -9.86
CA GLY A 303 10.41 -4.34 -10.99
C GLY A 303 10.47 -3.24 -12.04
N LEU A 304 9.31 -2.69 -12.42
CA LEU A 304 9.21 -1.62 -13.41
C LEU A 304 9.94 -0.34 -13.01
N ILE A 305 9.84 0.06 -11.74
CA ILE A 305 10.59 1.22 -11.21
C ILE A 305 12.09 0.93 -11.26
N SER A 306 12.54 -0.24 -10.79
CA SER A 306 13.96 -0.58 -10.74
C SER A 306 14.63 -0.64 -12.12
N THR A 307 13.95 -1.17 -13.13
CA THR A 307 14.46 -1.19 -14.51
C THR A 307 14.63 0.22 -15.06
N ASN A 308 13.62 1.07 -14.88
CA ASN A 308 13.67 2.47 -15.33
C ASN A 308 14.66 3.32 -14.51
N GLU A 309 14.93 3.00 -13.24
CA GLU A 309 15.98 3.65 -12.45
C GLU A 309 17.39 3.38 -12.98
N ASN A 310 17.64 2.16 -13.46
CA ASN A 310 18.92 1.79 -14.06
C ASN A 310 19.08 2.43 -15.45
N GLN A 311 18.05 2.36 -16.29
CA GLN A 311 18.06 2.97 -17.62
C GLN A 311 18.12 4.49 -17.58
N SER A 312 17.46 5.14 -16.61
CA SER A 312 17.55 6.61 -16.43
C SER A 312 19.01 7.05 -16.22
N LYS A 313 19.81 6.28 -15.48
CA LYS A 313 21.25 6.54 -15.28
C LYS A 313 22.05 6.31 -16.57
N GLU A 314 21.78 5.22 -17.27
CA GLU A 314 22.45 4.90 -18.54
C GLU A 314 22.15 5.96 -19.61
N TRP A 315 20.89 6.37 -19.75
CA TRP A 315 20.50 7.46 -20.64
C TRP A 315 21.10 8.80 -20.23
N ALA A 316 21.24 9.07 -18.94
CA ALA A 316 21.90 10.28 -18.47
C ALA A 316 23.37 10.32 -18.92
N ASP A 317 24.10 9.21 -18.81
CA ASP A 317 25.49 9.10 -19.25
C ASP A 317 25.62 9.18 -20.79
N ILE A 318 24.73 8.52 -21.53
CA ILE A 318 24.71 8.55 -23.01
C ILE A 318 24.41 9.97 -23.51
N LEU A 319 23.40 10.63 -22.94
CA LEU A 319 23.04 11.99 -23.34
C LEU A 319 24.11 13.01 -22.95
N ASP A 320 24.81 12.83 -21.82
CA ASP A 320 25.95 13.66 -21.45
C ASP A 320 27.12 13.48 -22.43
N HIS A 321 27.41 12.24 -22.84
CA HIS A 321 28.41 11.97 -23.88
C HIS A 321 28.04 12.62 -25.22
N LYS A 322 26.79 12.50 -25.67
CA LYS A 322 26.31 13.14 -26.91
C LYS A 322 26.37 14.67 -26.79
N SER A 323 25.98 15.25 -25.65
CA SER A 323 26.10 16.68 -25.36
C SER A 323 27.55 17.17 -25.46
N ARG A 324 28.50 16.41 -24.89
CA ARG A 324 29.93 16.73 -24.94
C ARG A 324 30.49 16.68 -26.36
N HIS A 325 30.08 15.70 -27.14
CA HIS A 325 30.46 15.63 -28.56
C HIS A 325 29.99 16.87 -29.34
N VAL A 326 28.76 17.33 -29.08
CA VAL A 326 28.27 18.58 -29.68
C VAL A 326 29.07 19.79 -29.17
N GLU A 327 29.41 19.86 -27.88
CA GLU A 327 30.24 20.93 -27.33
C GLU A 327 31.64 20.97 -27.96
N GLU A 328 32.28 19.81 -28.15
CA GLU A 328 33.58 19.67 -28.81
C GLU A 328 33.52 20.12 -30.28
N ALA A 329 32.48 19.73 -31.03
CA ALA A 329 32.27 20.17 -32.41
C ALA A 329 32.05 21.69 -32.51
N VAL A 330 31.35 22.30 -31.54
CA VAL A 330 31.19 23.76 -31.46
C VAL A 330 32.52 24.44 -31.13
N LYS A 331 33.37 23.85 -30.28
CA LYS A 331 34.73 24.36 -30.02
C LYS A 331 35.63 24.25 -31.24
N GLU A 332 35.53 23.16 -32.01
CA GLU A 332 36.24 23.01 -33.29
C GLU A 332 35.82 24.09 -34.29
N LEU A 333 34.53 24.43 -34.37
CA LEU A 333 34.06 25.57 -35.17
C LEU A 333 34.69 26.89 -34.72
N ILE A 334 34.75 27.15 -33.41
CA ILE A 334 35.38 28.37 -32.86
C ILE A 334 36.88 28.40 -33.23
N GLU A 335 37.59 27.28 -33.14
CA GLU A 335 39.02 27.20 -33.51
C GLU A 335 39.26 27.43 -35.01
N ILE A 336 38.39 26.90 -35.87
CA ILE A 336 38.42 27.16 -37.31
C ILE A 336 38.20 28.65 -37.60
N PHE A 337 37.31 29.34 -36.86
CA PHE A 337 37.11 30.78 -37.00
C PHE A 337 38.28 31.60 -36.43
N ASN A 338 38.91 31.17 -35.32
CA ASN A 338 40.09 31.80 -34.71
C ASN A 338 41.30 31.81 -35.66
N THR A 339 41.63 30.66 -36.25
CA THR A 339 42.75 30.54 -37.21
C THR A 339 42.59 31.45 -38.44
N ILE A 340 41.36 31.79 -38.81
CA ILE A 340 41.07 32.76 -39.88
C ILE A 340 41.28 34.19 -39.39
N TYR A 341 40.92 34.49 -38.14
CA TYR A 341 41.10 35.80 -37.55
C TYR A 341 42.59 36.14 -37.34
N GLU A 342 43.40 35.21 -36.83
CA GLU A 342 44.86 35.38 -36.66
C GLU A 342 45.60 35.60 -37.99
N SER A 343 45.15 34.97 -39.08
CA SER A 343 45.75 35.15 -40.41
C SER A 343 45.65 36.58 -40.98
N LYS A 344 44.84 37.43 -40.34
CA LYS A 344 44.61 38.85 -40.69
C LYS A 344 45.76 39.77 -40.22
N GLU A 345 46.53 39.38 -39.20
CA GLU A 345 47.59 40.24 -38.63
C GLU A 345 48.90 40.22 -39.43
N VAL A 346 49.15 39.17 -40.22
CA VAL A 346 50.49 38.92 -40.80
C VAL A 346 50.73 39.60 -42.16
N LYS A 347 49.76 40.29 -42.77
CA LYS A 347 49.93 40.92 -44.11
C LYS A 347 49.87 42.46 -44.08
N LYS A 348 50.95 43.13 -43.66
CA LYS A 348 51.29 44.51 -44.10
C LYS A 348 52.15 44.45 -45.38
N PRO A 349 51.87 45.23 -46.45
CA PRO A 349 52.69 45.26 -47.65
C PRO A 349 53.90 46.22 -47.50
N VAL A 350 55.02 45.81 -48.07
CA VAL A 350 56.30 46.54 -48.16
C VAL A 350 56.18 47.76 -49.09
N GLU A 351 56.78 48.88 -48.68
CA GLU A 351 56.95 50.15 -49.39
C GLU A 351 57.63 50.00 -50.78
N VAL A 352 57.37 50.89 -51.76
CA VAL A 352 58.22 52.05 -52.19
C VAL A 352 57.43 52.95 -53.21
N PRO A 353 57.90 54.14 -53.69
CA PRO A 353 57.29 55.45 -53.40
C PRO A 353 56.78 56.20 -54.66
N ILE A 354 56.25 57.44 -54.50
CA ILE A 354 56.52 58.66 -55.31
C ILE A 354 55.31 59.60 -55.47
N VAL A 355 55.50 60.78 -54.86
CA VAL A 355 55.15 62.15 -55.28
C VAL A 355 53.73 62.71 -55.06
N LYS A 356 53.74 63.62 -54.09
CA LYS A 356 52.88 64.78 -53.84
C LYS A 356 52.53 65.55 -55.12
N GLU A 357 51.25 65.89 -55.30
CA GLU A 357 50.90 67.27 -55.59
C GLU A 357 49.50 67.65 -55.13
N ARG A 358 49.44 68.83 -54.50
CA ARG A 358 48.30 69.49 -53.90
C ARG A 358 47.35 70.02 -54.98
N LYS A 359 46.04 70.02 -54.72
CA LYS A 359 45.28 71.28 -54.52
C LYS A 359 43.82 71.00 -54.11
N ASN A 360 43.49 71.60 -52.97
CA ASN A 360 42.16 71.78 -52.42
C ASN A 360 41.31 72.69 -53.32
N VAL A 361 40.00 72.47 -53.33
CA VAL A 361 39.02 73.54 -53.18
C VAL A 361 38.05 73.10 -52.09
N ALA A 362 38.08 73.85 -50.99
CA ALA A 362 37.26 73.70 -49.80
C ALA A 362 36.04 74.63 -49.89
N PHE A 363 34.99 74.30 -49.14
CA PHE A 363 34.12 75.22 -48.40
C PHE A 363 33.66 74.42 -47.16
N SER A 364 34.33 74.56 -46.00
CA SER A 364 34.01 75.48 -44.87
C SER A 364 32.61 75.21 -44.31
N GLU A 365 32.39 74.95 -43.02
CA GLU A 365 32.83 75.68 -41.81
C GLU A 365 33.31 74.69 -40.72
N GLU A 366 34.53 74.81 -40.21
CA GLU A 366 35.00 75.64 -39.08
C GLU A 366 34.57 75.10 -37.69
N VAL A 367 35.43 74.31 -37.00
CA VAL A 367 36.66 74.70 -36.23
C VAL A 367 36.24 75.02 -34.78
N ASN A 368 36.67 74.30 -33.73
CA ASN A 368 38.05 74.26 -33.24
C ASN A 368 38.29 73.03 -32.33
N THR A 369 39.26 72.21 -32.71
CA THR A 369 40.04 71.34 -31.82
C THR A 369 41.15 72.14 -31.15
N SER A 370 41.38 71.92 -29.85
CA SER A 370 42.73 72.07 -29.26
C SER A 370 43.29 70.67 -29.01
N ILE A 371 44.31 70.38 -29.81
CA ILE A 371 45.27 69.27 -29.83
C ILE A 371 46.13 69.34 -28.57
N ASP A 372 46.42 68.21 -27.90
CA ASP A 372 47.74 67.55 -27.78
C ASP A 372 47.62 66.65 -26.54
N ASP A 373 48.17 65.45 -26.36
CA ASP A 373 49.03 64.55 -27.13
C ASP A 373 49.01 63.22 -26.32
N ASP A 374 49.42 62.10 -26.92
CA ASP A 374 49.84 60.86 -26.24
C ASP A 374 48.76 59.87 -25.72
N HIS A 375 48.37 58.91 -26.59
CA HIS A 375 48.45 57.45 -26.34
C HIS A 375 47.75 56.69 -27.47
N SER A 376 48.53 55.85 -28.16
CA SER A 376 48.21 55.20 -29.42
C SER A 376 48.10 53.66 -29.27
N ASP A 377 47.14 53.15 -28.49
CA ASP A 377 46.91 51.69 -28.35
C ASP A 377 45.42 51.23 -28.34
N ASP A 378 44.43 52.14 -28.34
CA ASP A 378 43.02 51.75 -28.07
C ASP A 378 42.15 51.28 -29.26
N LYS A 379 42.70 51.03 -30.45
CA LYS A 379 41.90 50.57 -31.63
C LYS A 379 42.07 49.09 -31.99
N GLU A 380 42.96 48.37 -31.31
CA GLU A 380 43.16 46.92 -31.50
C GLU A 380 42.28 46.11 -30.53
N SER A 381 42.02 46.59 -29.31
CA SER A 381 41.20 45.91 -28.30
C SER A 381 39.70 45.81 -28.65
N GLU A 382 39.10 46.85 -29.23
CA GLU A 382 37.66 46.85 -29.58
C GLU A 382 37.27 45.78 -30.60
N LYS A 383 38.20 45.34 -31.47
CA LYS A 383 37.91 44.34 -32.52
C LYS A 383 38.15 42.90 -32.06
N GLU A 384 39.02 42.67 -31.08
CA GLU A 384 39.14 41.37 -30.41
C GLU A 384 37.88 41.09 -29.57
N ASP A 385 37.36 42.10 -28.86
CA ASP A 385 36.15 42.00 -28.04
C ASP A 385 34.89 41.65 -28.88
N ASP A 386 34.77 42.22 -30.09
CA ASP A 386 33.64 41.93 -30.99
C ASP A 386 33.64 40.47 -31.49
N PHE A 387 34.81 39.91 -31.82
CA PHE A 387 34.91 38.53 -32.27
C PHE A 387 34.62 37.54 -31.12
N GLU A 388 35.14 37.81 -29.93
CA GLU A 388 34.88 36.97 -28.75
C GLU A 388 33.39 36.98 -28.38
N LYS A 389 32.71 38.13 -28.56
CA LYS A 389 31.26 38.26 -28.38
C LYS A 389 30.47 37.43 -29.40
N GLU A 390 30.82 37.47 -30.68
CA GLU A 390 30.15 36.66 -31.71
C GLU A 390 30.35 35.14 -31.49
N CYS A 391 31.53 34.72 -31.02
CA CYS A 391 31.78 33.33 -30.65
C CYS A 391 30.95 32.89 -29.43
N LYS A 392 30.79 33.77 -28.43
CA LYS A 392 29.90 33.53 -27.27
C LYS A 392 28.43 33.43 -27.67
N GLU A 393 27.97 34.26 -28.61
CA GLU A 393 26.61 34.20 -29.14
C GLU A 393 26.35 32.89 -29.92
N MET A 394 27.31 32.45 -30.74
CA MET A 394 27.25 31.15 -31.44
C MET A 394 27.21 29.97 -30.45
N TYR A 395 28.06 30.00 -29.42
CA TYR A 395 28.09 28.97 -28.37
C TYR A 395 26.76 28.89 -27.61
N ALA A 396 26.18 30.05 -27.27
CA ALA A 396 24.86 30.13 -26.64
C ALA A 396 23.75 29.60 -27.56
N TRP A 397 23.80 29.89 -28.86
CA TRP A 397 22.81 29.43 -29.84
C TRP A 397 22.79 27.90 -30.01
N PHE A 398 23.96 27.25 -30.06
CA PHE A 398 24.00 25.79 -30.10
C PHE A 398 23.60 25.15 -28.76
N SER A 399 23.88 25.83 -27.63
CA SER A 399 23.44 25.38 -26.31
C SER A 399 21.91 25.43 -26.16
N THR A 400 21.22 26.42 -26.75
CA THR A 400 19.74 26.45 -26.77
C THR A 400 19.17 25.37 -27.68
N LYS A 401 19.80 25.08 -28.83
CA LYS A 401 19.42 23.93 -29.68
C LYS A 401 19.52 22.58 -28.94
N LEU A 402 20.55 22.39 -28.12
CA LEU A 402 20.67 21.20 -27.26
C LEU A 402 19.53 21.11 -26.25
N LEU A 403 19.16 22.22 -25.62
CA LEU A 403 18.01 22.26 -24.71
C LEU A 403 16.71 21.85 -25.42
N ASP A 404 16.47 22.34 -26.64
CA ASP A 404 15.29 21.97 -27.44
C ASP A 404 15.27 20.47 -27.76
N ALA A 405 16.41 19.87 -28.09
CA ALA A 405 16.53 18.44 -28.34
C ALA A 405 16.19 17.62 -27.07
N LEU A 406 16.72 18.01 -25.90
CA LEU A 406 16.42 17.37 -24.61
C LEU A 406 14.94 17.49 -24.23
N VAL A 407 14.33 18.65 -24.48
CA VAL A 407 12.89 18.87 -24.26
C VAL A 407 12.05 17.95 -25.17
N LYS A 408 12.43 17.78 -26.44
CA LYS A 408 11.76 16.86 -27.38
C LYS A 408 11.84 15.40 -26.92
N ALA A 409 13.02 14.93 -26.52
CA ALA A 409 13.23 13.56 -26.00
C ALA A 409 12.40 13.28 -24.74
N THR A 410 12.43 14.23 -23.80
CA THR A 410 11.64 14.18 -22.56
C THR A 410 10.14 14.15 -22.87
N ARG A 411 9.68 14.99 -23.81
CA ARG A 411 8.27 15.04 -24.24
C ARG A 411 7.85 13.72 -24.89
N LEU A 412 8.66 13.18 -25.80
CA LEU A 412 8.40 11.91 -26.50
C LEU A 412 8.23 10.75 -25.51
N SER A 413 9.07 10.72 -24.47
CA SER A 413 9.03 9.71 -23.41
C SER A 413 7.75 9.81 -22.56
N LEU A 414 7.39 11.03 -22.13
CA LEU A 414 6.15 11.27 -21.37
C LEU A 414 4.89 11.03 -22.21
N ASP A 415 4.90 11.38 -23.50
CA ASP A 415 3.79 11.08 -24.42
C ASP A 415 3.64 9.57 -24.67
N THR A 416 4.73 8.81 -24.66
CA THR A 416 4.70 7.35 -24.78
C THR A 416 4.08 6.70 -23.54
N LEU A 417 4.48 7.15 -22.35
CA LEU A 417 3.84 6.75 -21.09
C LEU A 417 2.35 7.10 -21.06
N LYS A 418 2.00 8.33 -21.48
CA LYS A 418 0.61 8.78 -21.60
C LYS A 418 -0.19 7.89 -22.55
N ARG A 419 0.31 7.63 -23.77
CA ARG A 419 -0.38 6.78 -24.74
C ARG A 419 -0.69 5.43 -24.11
N ARG A 420 0.30 4.74 -23.55
CA ARG A 420 0.15 3.40 -22.93
C ARG A 420 -0.83 3.38 -21.75
N ILE A 421 -0.96 4.44 -20.96
CA ILE A 421 -1.94 4.51 -19.85
C ILE A 421 -3.37 4.80 -20.35
N PHE A 422 -3.53 5.67 -21.36
CA PHE A 422 -4.84 6.14 -21.81
C PHE A 422 -5.38 5.43 -23.08
N VAL A 423 -4.73 4.39 -23.61
CA VAL A 423 -5.20 3.63 -24.79
C VAL A 423 -6.66 3.17 -24.61
N ALA A 424 -7.06 2.78 -23.40
CA ALA A 424 -8.43 2.36 -23.09
C ALA A 424 -9.50 3.46 -23.32
N THR A 425 -9.14 4.74 -23.21
CA THR A 425 -10.09 5.87 -23.28
C THR A 425 -10.41 6.27 -24.72
N LEU A 426 -9.54 5.96 -25.68
CA LEU A 426 -9.74 6.28 -27.11
C LEU A 426 -10.71 5.31 -27.79
N SER A 427 -10.69 4.03 -27.43
CA SER A 427 -11.65 3.04 -27.95
C SER A 427 -13.08 3.28 -27.46
N ALA A 428 -13.28 3.85 -26.27
CA ALA A 428 -14.60 4.20 -25.75
C ALA A 428 -15.26 5.39 -26.48
N ARG A 429 -14.48 6.26 -27.15
CA ARG A 429 -15.01 7.46 -27.84
C ARG A 429 -15.36 7.24 -29.32
N LYS A 430 -14.87 6.16 -29.95
CA LYS A 430 -15.13 5.83 -31.37
C LYS A 430 -16.31 4.87 -31.59
N GLY A 431 -17.02 4.45 -30.54
CA GLY A 431 -18.17 3.56 -30.66
C GLY A 431 -19.47 4.29 -30.97
N ARG A 432 -19.73 4.62 -32.26
CA ARG A 432 -21.11 4.71 -32.78
C ARG A 432 -21.32 4.35 -34.26
N PHE A 433 -20.27 4.15 -35.07
CA PHE A 433 -20.43 3.65 -36.44
C PHE A 433 -19.23 2.79 -36.88
N SER A 434 -19.28 1.49 -36.58
CA SER A 434 -18.70 0.39 -37.38
C SER A 434 -18.74 -0.90 -36.56
N GLN A 435 -19.45 -1.90 -37.08
CA GLN A 435 -19.36 -3.28 -36.60
C GLN A 435 -18.21 -3.96 -37.34
N SER A 436 -17.01 -3.87 -36.77
CA SER A 436 -15.92 -4.79 -37.06
C SER A 436 -15.19 -5.07 -35.76
N GLN A 437 -15.01 -6.35 -35.43
CA GLN A 437 -14.31 -6.79 -34.23
C GLN A 437 -12.96 -6.07 -34.10
N PRO A 438 -12.57 -5.61 -32.90
CA PRO A 438 -11.23 -5.08 -32.71
C PRO A 438 -10.23 -6.25 -32.79
N SER A 439 -9.25 -6.14 -33.67
CA SER A 439 -8.05 -6.98 -33.65
C SER A 439 -7.33 -6.83 -32.31
N THR A 440 -6.81 -7.94 -31.81
CA THR A 440 -6.19 -8.16 -30.50
C THR A 440 -4.86 -7.42 -30.24
N GLU A 441 -4.46 -6.45 -31.08
CA GLU A 441 -3.11 -5.89 -31.06
C GLU A 441 -2.91 -4.60 -30.23
N GLU A 442 -3.92 -4.03 -29.56
CA GLU A 442 -3.76 -2.69 -28.95
C GLU A 442 -3.93 -2.58 -27.40
N LEU A 443 -4.03 -3.68 -26.64
CA LEU A 443 -4.14 -3.62 -25.17
C LEU A 443 -2.96 -4.33 -24.48
N VAL A 444 -1.79 -3.71 -24.57
CA VAL A 444 -0.60 -4.18 -23.83
C VAL A 444 -0.63 -3.65 -22.40
N THR A 445 -1.01 -4.51 -21.47
CA THR A 445 -0.89 -4.26 -20.03
C THR A 445 0.56 -4.39 -19.58
N PHE A 446 1.06 -3.43 -18.81
CA PHE A 446 2.45 -3.45 -18.33
C PHE A 446 2.56 -3.43 -16.79
N ILE A 447 1.44 -3.23 -16.07
CA ILE A 447 1.38 -3.25 -14.61
C ILE A 447 0.63 -4.49 -14.15
N LYS A 448 1.27 -5.34 -13.35
CA LYS A 448 0.60 -6.45 -12.67
C LYS A 448 0.03 -6.00 -11.33
N SER A 449 -1.23 -6.35 -11.05
CA SER A 449 -1.86 -6.19 -9.75
C SER A 449 -2.61 -7.46 -9.34
N GLU A 450 -2.80 -7.65 -8.06
CA GLU A 450 -3.37 -8.86 -7.48
C GLU A 450 -4.58 -8.51 -6.61
N VAL A 451 -5.67 -9.24 -6.79
CA VAL A 451 -6.88 -9.08 -6.00
C VAL A 451 -6.77 -9.96 -4.76
N HIS A 452 -6.89 -9.33 -3.60
CA HIS A 452 -6.80 -9.97 -2.30
C HIS A 452 -8.10 -9.82 -1.53
N LEU A 453 -8.44 -10.84 -0.74
CA LEU A 453 -9.50 -10.76 0.25
C LEU A 453 -8.90 -10.32 1.60
N THR A 454 -9.11 -9.07 1.98
CA THR A 454 -8.78 -8.54 3.31
C THR A 454 -10.09 -8.26 4.05
N ILE A 455 -10.60 -9.26 4.77
CA ILE A 455 -11.91 -9.24 5.42
C ILE A 455 -12.09 -7.90 6.18
N PRO A 456 -13.15 -7.12 5.87
CA PRO A 456 -14.34 -7.47 5.08
C PRO A 456 -14.30 -7.09 3.59
N ASN A 457 -13.19 -6.54 3.09
CA ASN A 457 -13.11 -5.90 1.77
C ASN A 457 -12.25 -6.70 0.77
N VAL A 458 -12.66 -6.69 -0.50
CA VAL A 458 -11.82 -7.15 -1.62
C VAL A 458 -10.99 -5.96 -2.09
N VAL A 459 -9.67 -6.08 -1.99
CA VAL A 459 -8.73 -5.00 -2.27
C VAL A 459 -7.77 -5.38 -3.39
N MET A 460 -7.30 -4.36 -4.09
CA MET A 460 -6.32 -4.46 -5.16
C MET A 460 -4.94 -4.15 -4.58
N VAL A 461 -3.96 -5.03 -4.80
CA VAL A 461 -2.59 -4.91 -4.30
C VAL A 461 -1.61 -5.07 -5.47
N PRO A 462 -0.81 -4.05 -5.82
CA PRO A 462 -0.77 -2.70 -5.26
C PRO A 462 -2.06 -1.91 -5.55
N SER A 463 -2.38 -0.95 -4.69
CA SER A 463 -3.58 -0.12 -4.81
C SER A 463 -3.46 0.85 -6.00
N LEU A 464 -4.58 1.43 -6.41
CA LEU A 464 -4.58 2.47 -7.45
C LEU A 464 -3.71 3.68 -7.06
N ASP A 465 -3.63 4.00 -5.78
CA ASP A 465 -2.79 5.11 -5.29
C ASP A 465 -1.30 4.75 -5.36
N ASP A 466 -0.93 3.50 -5.04
CA ASP A 466 0.44 3.00 -5.23
C ASP A 466 0.83 3.01 -6.72
N ILE A 467 -0.10 2.66 -7.61
CA ILE A 467 0.11 2.73 -9.06
C ILE A 467 0.29 4.18 -9.52
N GLN A 468 -0.49 5.12 -8.99
CA GLN A 468 -0.32 6.55 -9.28
C GLN A 468 1.04 7.07 -8.77
N GLN A 469 1.49 6.64 -7.59
CA GLN A 469 2.83 6.98 -7.08
C GLN A 469 3.94 6.41 -7.95
N ALA A 470 3.80 5.18 -8.45
CA ALA A 470 4.76 4.60 -9.39
C ALA A 470 4.83 5.38 -10.71
N ILE A 471 3.69 5.76 -11.28
CA ILE A 471 3.64 6.63 -12.46
C ILE A 471 4.34 7.96 -12.19
N ASN A 472 4.08 8.59 -11.04
CA ASN A 472 4.75 9.84 -10.66
C ASN A 472 6.27 9.65 -10.52
N ARG A 473 6.71 8.49 -9.99
CA ARG A 473 8.13 8.15 -9.90
C ARG A 473 8.76 7.99 -11.29
N LEU A 474 8.09 7.31 -12.23
CA LEU A 474 8.57 7.19 -13.62
C LEU A 474 8.71 8.55 -14.30
N VAL A 475 7.71 9.42 -14.13
CA VAL A 475 7.77 10.81 -14.64
C VAL A 475 8.99 11.54 -14.05
N HIS A 476 9.25 11.37 -12.75
CA HIS A 476 10.43 11.95 -12.11
C HIS A 476 11.74 11.38 -12.66
N LEU A 477 11.83 10.07 -12.90
CA LEU A 477 13.03 9.43 -13.44
C LEU A 477 13.35 9.91 -14.86
N VAL A 478 12.33 10.11 -15.70
CA VAL A 478 12.48 10.69 -17.04
C VAL A 478 13.00 12.12 -16.95
N LEU A 479 12.47 12.92 -16.02
CA LEU A 479 12.97 14.29 -15.79
C LEU A 479 14.40 14.29 -15.23
N GLU A 480 14.74 13.36 -14.34
CA GLU A 480 16.07 13.24 -13.73
C GLU A 480 17.18 12.93 -14.74
N VAL A 481 16.87 12.33 -15.90
CA VAL A 481 17.87 12.13 -16.97
C VAL A 481 18.53 13.45 -17.35
N SER A 482 17.75 14.53 -17.50
CA SER A 482 18.26 15.87 -17.83
C SER A 482 19.13 16.51 -16.73
N ARG A 483 19.13 15.94 -15.52
CA ARG A 483 20.00 16.34 -14.41
C ARG A 483 21.42 15.82 -14.58
N GLY A 484 21.59 14.71 -15.29
CA GLY A 484 22.90 14.11 -15.58
C GLY A 484 23.63 14.76 -16.76
N VAL A 485 22.92 15.53 -17.59
CA VAL A 485 23.53 16.29 -18.70
C VAL A 485 24.09 17.62 -18.19
N ALA A 486 25.40 17.80 -18.28
CA ALA A 486 26.09 19.01 -17.85
C ALA A 486 25.87 20.18 -18.82
N ARG A 487 25.74 21.41 -18.30
CA ARG A 487 25.81 22.62 -19.14
C ARG A 487 27.23 22.85 -19.61
N TRP A 488 27.36 23.27 -20.86
CA TRP A 488 28.64 23.53 -21.52
C TRP A 488 29.46 24.61 -20.79
N GLY A 489 30.80 24.52 -20.90
CA GLY A 489 31.74 25.49 -20.32
C GLY A 489 32.15 25.20 -18.87
N GLN A 490 31.89 23.99 -18.38
CA GLN A 490 32.36 23.50 -17.08
C GLN A 490 33.53 22.51 -17.28
N GLU A 491 34.62 22.67 -16.52
CA GLU A 491 35.74 21.72 -16.56
C GLU A 491 35.31 20.35 -16.04
N HIS A 492 35.29 19.35 -16.93
CA HIS A 492 34.95 17.97 -16.60
C HIS A 492 36.17 17.23 -16.04
N HIS A 493 36.56 17.52 -14.80
CA HIS A 493 37.54 16.69 -14.11
C HIS A 493 36.89 15.39 -13.63
N HIS A 494 37.03 14.33 -14.44
CA HIS A 494 36.48 13.00 -14.16
C HIS A 494 37.15 12.27 -12.97
N GLU A 495 38.24 12.78 -12.40
CA GLU A 495 39.03 12.05 -11.38
C GLU A 495 38.91 12.52 -9.92
N ASP A 496 38.28 13.67 -9.61
CA ASP A 496 38.30 14.21 -8.24
C ASP A 496 36.91 14.53 -7.66
N LYS A 497 36.02 13.53 -7.64
CA LYS A 497 34.69 13.60 -7.00
C LYS A 497 34.72 13.74 -5.45
N ARG A 498 35.88 13.94 -4.81
CA ARG A 498 35.99 13.91 -3.33
C ARG A 498 36.42 15.21 -2.64
N LYS A 499 36.77 16.30 -3.33
CA LYS A 499 37.28 17.51 -2.62
C LYS A 499 36.72 18.89 -2.99
N SER A 500 35.78 19.04 -3.93
CA SER A 500 35.11 20.33 -4.14
C SER A 500 33.60 20.17 -4.32
N GLY A 501 32.82 20.59 -3.33
CA GLY A 501 31.36 20.49 -3.29
C GLY A 501 30.60 21.45 -4.21
N ARG A 502 31.13 21.79 -5.40
CA ARG A 502 30.39 22.57 -6.41
C ARG A 502 29.50 21.64 -7.22
N LYS A 503 28.18 21.70 -6.99
CA LYS A 503 27.18 21.04 -7.85
C LYS A 503 27.28 21.61 -9.27
N LEU A 504 27.58 20.76 -10.25
CA LEU A 504 27.59 21.11 -11.68
C LEU A 504 26.21 21.66 -12.09
N LYS A 505 26.19 22.70 -12.93
CA LYS A 505 24.93 23.24 -13.49
C LYS A 505 24.44 22.32 -14.60
N ASN A 506 23.17 21.97 -14.60
CA ASN A 506 22.54 21.02 -15.54
C ASN A 506 21.32 21.64 -16.25
N PHE A 507 20.73 20.91 -17.20
CA PHE A 507 19.57 21.34 -17.98
C PHE A 507 18.21 21.06 -17.31
N TYR A 508 18.20 20.36 -16.17
CA TYR A 508 16.98 19.94 -15.46
C TYR A 508 15.95 21.03 -15.25
N GLN A 509 16.34 22.18 -14.69
CA GLN A 509 15.39 23.26 -14.38
C GLN A 509 14.70 23.78 -15.65
N SER A 510 15.46 23.96 -16.73
CA SER A 510 14.94 24.46 -18.00
C SER A 510 14.02 23.44 -18.70
N VAL A 511 14.31 22.14 -18.57
CA VAL A 511 13.46 21.07 -19.11
C VAL A 511 12.18 20.93 -18.27
N ALA A 512 12.29 20.90 -16.94
CA ALA A 512 11.16 20.71 -16.05
C ALA A 512 10.16 21.88 -16.07
N GLU A 513 10.63 23.12 -16.25
CA GLU A 513 9.78 24.33 -16.34
C GLU A 513 9.14 24.52 -17.74
N HIS A 514 9.53 23.71 -18.73
CA HIS A 514 9.00 23.83 -20.08
C HIS A 514 7.48 23.57 -20.11
N LYS A 515 6.72 24.51 -20.70
CA LYS A 515 5.24 24.53 -20.68
C LYS A 515 4.60 23.22 -21.12
N ASP A 516 5.15 22.57 -22.15
CA ASP A 516 4.57 21.32 -22.68
C ASP A 516 4.87 20.10 -21.79
N ILE A 517 6.00 20.11 -21.09
CA ILE A 517 6.37 19.06 -20.13
C ILE A 517 5.48 19.20 -18.89
N CYS A 518 5.32 20.40 -18.35
CA CYS A 518 4.40 20.68 -17.23
C CYS A 518 2.97 20.19 -17.49
N LYS A 519 2.42 20.42 -18.68
CA LYS A 519 1.09 19.91 -19.06
C LYS A 519 1.02 18.38 -19.03
N LEU A 520 2.05 17.69 -19.54
CA LEU A 520 2.10 16.23 -19.55
C LEU A 520 2.23 15.67 -18.13
N VAL A 521 3.08 16.28 -17.30
CA VAL A 521 3.25 15.92 -15.89
C VAL A 521 1.92 16.01 -15.15
N VAL A 522 1.21 17.15 -15.23
CA VAL A 522 -0.10 17.33 -14.55
C VAL A 522 -1.13 16.28 -14.99
N LEU A 523 -1.16 15.96 -16.29
CA LEU A 523 -2.06 14.96 -16.83
C LEU A 523 -1.71 13.53 -16.36
N LEU A 524 -0.42 13.20 -16.28
CA LEU A 524 0.07 11.90 -15.79
C LEU A 524 -0.12 11.73 -14.28
N THR A 525 0.02 12.80 -13.49
CA THR A 525 -0.23 12.81 -12.03
C THR A 525 -1.68 12.51 -11.66
N SER A 526 -2.61 12.64 -12.62
CA SER A 526 -4.04 12.35 -12.43
C SER A 526 -4.54 11.19 -13.30
N ALA A 527 -3.65 10.40 -13.90
CA ALA A 527 -4.01 9.40 -14.90
C ALA A 527 -4.88 8.27 -14.35
N VAL A 528 -4.62 7.82 -13.12
CA VAL A 528 -5.32 6.70 -12.50
C VAL A 528 -6.75 7.06 -12.06
N ASN A 529 -7.09 8.35 -11.96
CA ASN A 529 -8.46 8.77 -11.61
C ASN A 529 -9.52 8.23 -12.58
N SER A 530 -9.17 8.10 -13.86
CA SER A 530 -10.05 7.53 -14.88
C SER A 530 -10.33 6.03 -14.68
N LEU A 531 -9.42 5.32 -14.01
CA LEU A 531 -9.49 3.87 -13.75
C LEU A 531 -10.20 3.54 -12.42
N ARG A 532 -10.39 4.52 -11.51
CA ARG A 532 -11.03 4.30 -10.21
C ARG A 532 -12.44 3.71 -10.29
N LYS A 533 -13.29 4.25 -11.19
CA LYS A 533 -14.67 3.74 -11.36
C LYS A 533 -14.71 2.34 -11.98
N PRO A 534 -14.02 2.07 -13.12
CA PRO A 534 -13.89 0.72 -13.66
C PRO A 534 -13.36 -0.31 -12.64
N ALA A 535 -12.33 0.06 -11.87
CA ALA A 535 -11.75 -0.84 -10.86
C ALA A 535 -12.76 -1.14 -9.74
N SER A 536 -13.49 -0.13 -9.26
CA SER A 536 -14.56 -0.33 -8.27
C SER A 536 -15.66 -1.25 -8.82
N ASP A 537 -16.04 -1.10 -10.08
CA ASP A 537 -17.08 -1.92 -10.69
C ASP A 537 -16.63 -3.38 -10.90
N VAL A 538 -15.35 -3.63 -11.17
CA VAL A 538 -14.75 -4.98 -11.16
C VAL A 538 -14.78 -5.57 -9.75
N LEU A 539 -14.36 -4.81 -8.73
CA LEU A 539 -14.37 -5.29 -7.34
C LEU A 539 -15.80 -5.59 -6.84
N LYS A 540 -16.81 -4.88 -7.35
CA LYS A 540 -18.22 -5.16 -7.05
C LYS A 540 -18.71 -6.50 -7.59
N GLN A 541 -18.11 -7.05 -8.65
CA GLN A 541 -18.48 -8.36 -9.19
C GLN A 541 -18.28 -9.49 -8.17
N PHE A 542 -17.41 -9.28 -7.17
CA PHE A 542 -17.15 -10.24 -6.09
C PHE A 542 -18.05 -10.06 -4.87
N HIS A 543 -18.94 -9.07 -4.83
CA HIS A 543 -19.89 -8.87 -3.72
C HIS A 543 -20.85 -10.03 -3.46
N PRO A 544 -21.30 -10.84 -4.45
CA PRO A 544 -22.13 -12.01 -4.18
C PRO A 544 -21.48 -13.00 -3.20
N PHE A 545 -20.14 -13.11 -3.24
CA PHE A 545 -19.38 -13.99 -2.34
C PHE A 545 -19.25 -13.44 -0.91
N LYS A 546 -19.70 -12.20 -0.64
CA LYS A 546 -19.58 -11.54 0.67
C LYS A 546 -20.15 -12.36 1.82
N VAL A 547 -21.18 -13.17 1.56
CA VAL A 547 -21.81 -14.06 2.55
C VAL A 547 -20.78 -15.01 3.18
N VAL A 548 -19.74 -15.40 2.44
CA VAL A 548 -18.74 -16.38 2.89
C VAL A 548 -17.79 -15.81 3.97
N TRP A 549 -17.53 -14.50 3.99
CA TRP A 549 -16.57 -13.88 4.94
C TRP A 549 -17.15 -12.76 5.82
N ALA A 550 -18.38 -12.32 5.56
CA ALA A 550 -19.00 -11.24 6.33
C ALA A 550 -19.56 -11.69 7.69
N GLU A 551 -19.82 -12.98 7.84
CA GLU A 551 -20.44 -13.55 9.03
C GLU A 551 -19.51 -14.57 9.69
N ASP A 552 -19.56 -14.65 11.02
CA ASP A 552 -18.79 -15.65 11.75
C ASP A 552 -19.36 -17.05 11.49
N ARG A 553 -18.55 -17.88 10.82
CA ARG A 553 -18.88 -19.27 10.50
C ARG A 553 -19.36 -20.08 11.70
N GLN A 554 -18.80 -19.83 12.89
CA GLN A 554 -19.12 -20.60 14.08
C GLN A 554 -20.51 -20.24 14.61
N ILE A 555 -20.89 -18.96 14.54
CA ILE A 555 -22.18 -18.47 15.03
C ILE A 555 -23.30 -18.98 14.12
N LYS A 556 -23.16 -18.79 12.80
CA LYS A 556 -24.22 -19.16 11.85
C LYS A 556 -24.46 -20.67 11.77
N VAL A 557 -23.39 -21.47 11.73
CA VAL A 557 -23.52 -22.93 11.72
C VAL A 557 -24.15 -23.41 13.03
N LYS A 558 -23.79 -22.80 14.17
CA LYS A 558 -24.39 -23.16 15.46
C LYS A 558 -25.87 -22.81 15.53
N GLU A 559 -26.28 -21.60 15.13
CA GLU A 559 -27.69 -21.20 15.05
C GLU A 559 -28.49 -22.12 14.12
N PHE A 560 -27.91 -22.48 12.96
CA PHE A 560 -28.53 -23.42 12.03
C PHE A 560 -28.70 -24.81 12.66
N MET A 561 -27.67 -25.35 13.32
CA MET A 561 -27.76 -26.68 13.94
C MET A 561 -28.68 -26.71 15.17
N ASP A 562 -28.73 -25.62 15.96
CA ASP A 562 -29.62 -25.46 17.11
C ASP A 562 -31.10 -25.44 16.69
N SER A 563 -31.41 -25.07 15.45
CA SER A 563 -32.76 -25.16 14.87
C SER A 563 -33.26 -26.59 14.60
N ASN A 564 -32.42 -27.61 14.87
CA ASN A 564 -32.68 -29.02 14.58
C ASN A 564 -33.09 -29.30 13.11
N PRO A 565 -32.25 -28.96 12.13
CA PRO A 565 -32.55 -29.14 10.72
C PRO A 565 -32.61 -30.62 10.33
N TYR A 566 -33.42 -30.93 9.33
CA TYR A 566 -33.47 -32.27 8.74
C TYR A 566 -32.18 -32.57 7.97
N LEU A 567 -31.83 -33.85 7.85
CA LEU A 567 -30.61 -34.27 7.15
C LEU A 567 -30.56 -33.77 5.69
N THR A 568 -31.71 -33.67 5.03
CA THR A 568 -31.86 -33.10 3.69
C THR A 568 -31.51 -31.61 3.63
N GLN A 569 -31.83 -30.84 4.67
CA GLN A 569 -31.50 -29.41 4.77
C GLN A 569 -30.00 -29.21 5.04
N ILE A 570 -29.40 -30.05 5.91
CA ILE A 570 -27.95 -30.03 6.13
C ILE A 570 -27.22 -30.38 4.83
N LYS A 571 -27.70 -31.38 4.10
CA LYS A 571 -27.16 -31.77 2.79
C LYS A 571 -27.29 -30.66 1.75
N SER A 572 -28.43 -29.96 1.68
CA SER A 572 -28.59 -28.83 0.75
C SER A 572 -27.64 -27.69 1.09
N GLU A 573 -27.42 -27.41 2.38
CA GLU A 573 -26.49 -26.37 2.81
C GLU A 573 -25.03 -26.73 2.46
N ILE A 574 -24.65 -28.00 2.63
CA ILE A 574 -23.34 -28.49 2.17
C ILE A 574 -23.21 -28.36 0.64
N LEU A 575 -24.24 -28.75 -0.11
CA LEU A 575 -24.24 -28.64 -1.57
C LEU A 575 -24.19 -27.18 -2.06
N HIS A 576 -24.78 -26.25 -1.31
CA HIS A 576 -24.69 -24.83 -1.59
C HIS A 576 -23.23 -24.33 -1.51
N TYR A 577 -22.47 -24.72 -0.48
CA TYR A 577 -21.03 -24.39 -0.43
C TYR A 577 -20.19 -25.11 -1.49
N VAL A 578 -20.60 -26.31 -1.94
CA VAL A 578 -19.96 -26.99 -3.08
C VAL A 578 -20.25 -26.29 -4.40
N ALA A 579 -21.46 -25.77 -4.61
CA ALA A 579 -21.77 -24.94 -5.76
C ALA A 579 -20.96 -23.63 -5.73
N PHE A 580 -20.82 -23.01 -4.55
CA PHE A 580 -19.93 -21.86 -4.36
C PHE A 580 -18.48 -22.17 -4.72
N GLU A 581 -17.95 -23.34 -4.35
CA GLU A 581 -16.60 -23.78 -4.78
C GLU A 581 -16.49 -23.84 -6.32
N GLN A 582 -17.52 -24.31 -7.02
CA GLN A 582 -17.56 -24.34 -8.49
C GLN A 582 -17.64 -22.94 -9.11
N GLU A 583 -18.47 -22.05 -8.55
CA GLU A 583 -18.55 -20.64 -8.99
C GLU A 583 -17.22 -19.90 -8.78
N ILE A 584 -16.53 -20.16 -7.68
CA ILE A 584 -15.16 -19.67 -7.43
C ILE A 584 -14.19 -20.21 -8.47
N ASP A 585 -14.40 -21.46 -8.93
CA ASP A 585 -13.57 -22.08 -9.95
C ASP A 585 -13.73 -21.45 -11.33
N GLU A 586 -14.93 -21.00 -11.67
CA GLU A 586 -15.26 -20.31 -12.92
C GLU A 586 -14.76 -18.85 -12.99
N ILE A 587 -14.28 -18.27 -11.87
CA ILE A 587 -13.69 -16.93 -11.86
C ILE A 587 -12.49 -16.89 -12.81
N LYS A 588 -12.52 -15.95 -13.76
CA LYS A 588 -11.43 -15.74 -14.73
C LYS A 588 -10.12 -15.46 -14.00
N PRO A 589 -9.00 -16.10 -14.38
CA PRO A 589 -7.71 -15.98 -13.69
C PRO A 589 -7.08 -14.59 -13.80
N THR A 590 -7.36 -13.87 -14.88
CA THR A 590 -6.86 -12.52 -15.14
C THR A 590 -7.98 -11.62 -15.68
N ILE A 591 -8.03 -10.38 -15.20
CA ILE A 591 -8.96 -9.33 -15.63
C ILE A 591 -8.14 -8.13 -16.08
N ILE A 592 -8.33 -7.71 -17.32
CA ILE A 592 -7.59 -6.58 -17.91
C ILE A 592 -8.35 -5.28 -17.63
N LEU A 593 -7.67 -4.30 -17.03
CA LEU A 593 -8.18 -2.98 -16.70
C LEU A 593 -7.23 -1.89 -17.20
N GLY A 594 -7.41 -1.47 -18.45
CA GLY A 594 -6.55 -0.47 -19.08
C GLY A 594 -5.10 -0.94 -19.16
N CYS A 595 -4.19 -0.27 -18.45
CA CYS A 595 -2.78 -0.66 -18.36
C CYS A 595 -2.47 -1.71 -17.28
N ILE A 596 -3.48 -2.13 -16.51
CA ILE A 596 -3.32 -3.02 -15.35
C ILE A 596 -3.90 -4.40 -15.66
N GLU A 597 -3.11 -5.44 -15.45
CA GLU A 597 -3.57 -6.82 -15.41
C GLU A 597 -3.83 -7.23 -13.95
N MET A 598 -5.09 -7.51 -13.61
CA MET A 598 -5.50 -7.97 -12.29
C MET A 598 -5.52 -9.49 -12.24
N SER A 599 -4.65 -10.10 -11.46
CA SER A 599 -4.69 -11.52 -11.14
C SER A 599 -5.67 -11.78 -10.00
N THR A 600 -6.61 -12.70 -10.22
CA THR A 600 -7.61 -13.11 -9.21
C THR A 600 -7.16 -14.34 -8.43
N ALA A 601 -5.97 -14.89 -8.71
CA ALA A 601 -5.50 -16.14 -8.10
C ALA A 601 -5.45 -16.10 -6.55
N PRO A 602 -4.96 -15.04 -5.89
CA PRO A 602 -4.97 -14.97 -4.43
C PRO A 602 -6.39 -14.90 -3.85
N LEU A 603 -7.27 -14.09 -4.45
CA LEU A 603 -8.69 -14.04 -4.08
C LEU A 603 -9.35 -15.42 -4.22
N LYS A 604 -9.14 -16.09 -5.37
CA LYS A 604 -9.69 -17.41 -5.64
C LYS A 604 -9.25 -18.41 -4.57
N MET A 605 -7.94 -18.44 -4.26
CA MET A 605 -7.41 -19.29 -3.20
C MET A 605 -8.06 -19.01 -1.84
N SER A 606 -8.14 -17.75 -1.42
CA SER A 606 -8.76 -17.37 -0.14
C SER A 606 -10.25 -17.74 -0.07
N LEU A 607 -11.00 -17.52 -1.15
CA LEU A 607 -12.42 -17.90 -1.23
C LEU A 607 -12.59 -19.42 -1.18
N THR A 608 -11.75 -20.18 -1.90
CA THR A 608 -11.77 -21.65 -1.86
C THR A 608 -11.46 -22.18 -0.45
N VAL A 609 -10.48 -21.58 0.24
CA VAL A 609 -10.14 -21.95 1.62
C VAL A 609 -11.32 -21.70 2.55
N GLU A 610 -11.98 -20.55 2.44
CA GLU A 610 -13.12 -20.22 3.30
C GLU A 610 -14.34 -21.10 3.00
N ALA A 611 -14.69 -21.32 1.74
CA ALA A 611 -15.77 -22.23 1.34
C ALA A 611 -15.54 -23.67 1.84
N LYS A 612 -14.30 -24.17 1.73
CA LYS A 612 -13.90 -25.47 2.30
C LYS A 612 -14.02 -25.48 3.83
N ALA A 613 -13.72 -24.38 4.51
CA ALA A 613 -13.85 -24.26 5.96
C ALA A 613 -15.32 -24.32 6.41
N TRP A 614 -16.24 -23.63 5.71
CA TRP A 614 -17.68 -23.73 5.96
C TRP A 614 -18.20 -25.17 5.80
N LYS A 615 -17.83 -25.82 4.69
CA LYS A 615 -18.16 -27.23 4.44
C LYS A 615 -17.65 -28.16 5.55
N LYS A 616 -16.37 -28.00 5.94
CA LYS A 616 -15.74 -28.81 6.99
C LYS A 616 -16.41 -28.60 8.35
N LEU A 617 -16.81 -27.36 8.67
CA LEU A 617 -17.49 -27.04 9.93
C LEU A 617 -18.88 -27.68 10.00
N LEU A 618 -19.68 -27.58 8.94
CA LEU A 618 -20.99 -28.24 8.84
C LEU A 618 -20.86 -29.76 9.01
N CYS A 619 -19.89 -30.37 8.34
CA CYS A 619 -19.64 -31.81 8.45
C CYS A 619 -19.16 -32.20 9.86
N LYS A 620 -18.35 -31.37 10.53
CA LYS A 620 -17.92 -31.61 11.92
C LYS A 620 -19.12 -31.65 12.87
N TYR A 621 -20.00 -30.65 12.80
CA TYR A 621 -21.22 -30.61 13.63
C TYR A 621 -22.16 -31.78 13.32
N LEU A 622 -22.29 -32.16 12.04
CA LEU A 622 -23.03 -33.35 11.62
C LEU A 622 -22.45 -34.62 12.28
N ASN A 623 -21.13 -34.81 12.23
CA ASN A 623 -20.48 -35.97 12.86
C ASN A 623 -20.72 -35.98 14.38
N GLU A 624 -20.51 -34.86 15.09
CA GLU A 624 -20.72 -34.80 16.55
C GLU A 624 -22.16 -35.16 16.95
N GLN A 625 -23.17 -34.66 16.21
CA GLN A 625 -24.58 -34.93 16.49
C GLN A 625 -24.94 -36.41 16.29
N TYR A 626 -24.53 -37.00 15.16
CA TYR A 626 -24.89 -38.38 14.81
C TYR A 626 -24.02 -39.43 15.50
N LYS A 627 -22.77 -39.10 15.86
CA LYS A 627 -21.93 -39.92 16.74
C LYS A 627 -22.56 -40.11 18.11
N LYS A 628 -23.12 -39.05 18.70
CA LYS A 628 -23.82 -39.14 19.98
C LYS A 628 -25.03 -40.08 19.89
N LYS A 629 -25.87 -39.93 18.85
CA LYS A 629 -27.01 -40.81 18.60
C LYS A 629 -26.60 -42.27 18.36
N MET A 630 -25.53 -42.50 17.59
CA MET A 630 -24.97 -43.83 17.36
C MET A 630 -24.52 -44.48 18.67
N MET A 631 -23.75 -43.75 19.50
CA MET A 631 -23.29 -44.28 20.80
C MET A 631 -24.46 -44.60 21.73
N GLU A 632 -25.50 -43.77 21.78
CA GLU A 632 -26.72 -44.03 22.58
C GLU A 632 -27.42 -45.34 22.16
N ILE A 633 -27.51 -45.61 20.85
CA ILE A 633 -28.10 -46.86 20.34
C ILE A 633 -27.20 -48.06 20.63
N MET A 634 -25.88 -47.91 20.49
CA MET A 634 -24.92 -48.98 20.81
C MET A 634 -24.96 -49.38 22.28
N THR A 635 -24.93 -48.40 23.19
CA THR A 635 -24.98 -48.66 24.63
C THR A 635 -26.31 -49.32 25.00
N PHE A 636 -27.44 -48.80 24.49
CA PHE A 636 -28.76 -49.41 24.66
C PHE A 636 -28.76 -50.87 24.19
N THR A 637 -28.29 -51.12 22.97
CA THR A 637 -28.27 -52.46 22.38
C THR A 637 -27.39 -53.41 23.19
N GLY A 638 -26.19 -52.98 23.58
CA GLY A 638 -25.26 -53.78 24.38
C GLY A 638 -25.78 -54.11 25.79
N GLU A 639 -26.38 -53.14 26.48
CA GLU A 639 -26.96 -53.35 27.81
C GLU A 639 -28.14 -54.33 27.79
N HIS A 640 -29.06 -54.15 26.86
CA HIS A 640 -30.25 -54.99 26.75
C HIS A 640 -29.91 -56.40 26.24
N LEU A 641 -28.90 -56.54 25.38
CA LEU A 641 -28.42 -57.85 24.94
C LEU A 641 -27.76 -58.63 26.09
N LYS A 642 -27.02 -57.95 26.99
CA LYS A 642 -26.49 -58.57 28.23
C LYS A 642 -27.62 -59.01 29.16
N LYS A 643 -28.63 -58.17 29.39
CA LYS A 643 -29.80 -58.50 30.23
C LYS A 643 -30.56 -59.72 29.72
N LEU A 644 -30.81 -59.80 28.41
CA LEU A 644 -31.50 -60.93 27.77
C LEU A 644 -30.63 -62.20 27.62
N SER A 645 -29.32 -62.11 27.83
CA SER A 645 -28.43 -63.27 27.78
C SER A 645 -28.34 -64.01 29.11
N ARG A 646 -28.88 -63.45 30.20
CA ARG A 646 -28.98 -64.12 31.49
C ARG A 646 -30.01 -65.26 31.41
N PRO A 647 -29.67 -66.49 31.84
CA PRO A 647 -30.58 -67.63 31.80
C PRO A 647 -31.73 -67.44 32.79
N ILE A 648 -32.92 -67.97 32.46
CA ILE A 648 -34.12 -67.85 33.29
C ILE A 648 -34.20 -69.05 34.24
N ALA A 649 -33.87 -68.85 35.52
CA ALA A 649 -33.95 -69.89 36.55
C ALA A 649 -35.12 -69.68 37.51
N ASP A 650 -35.44 -68.42 37.85
CA ASP A 650 -36.46 -68.07 38.84
C ASP A 650 -37.45 -67.00 38.35
N LEU A 651 -38.46 -66.70 39.18
CA LEU A 651 -39.47 -65.67 38.92
C LEU A 651 -38.86 -64.26 38.79
N GLU A 652 -37.71 -64.02 39.39
CA GLU A 652 -37.03 -62.72 39.34
C GLU A 652 -36.32 -62.51 38.00
N ASP A 653 -35.71 -63.56 37.45
CA ASP A 653 -35.17 -63.60 36.09
C ASP A 653 -36.26 -63.38 35.04
N VAL A 654 -37.45 -63.96 35.23
CA VAL A 654 -38.63 -63.74 34.35
C VAL A 654 -39.03 -62.25 34.39
N ARG A 655 -39.06 -61.62 35.57
CA ARG A 655 -39.35 -60.19 35.72
C ARG A 655 -38.32 -59.33 34.98
N PHE A 656 -37.02 -59.57 35.19
CA PHE A 656 -35.96 -58.81 34.53
C PHE A 656 -35.98 -58.97 33.00
N ALA A 657 -36.21 -60.17 32.50
CA ALA A 657 -36.31 -60.43 31.07
C ALA A 657 -37.53 -59.72 30.45
N MET A 658 -38.69 -59.76 31.10
CA MET A 658 -39.90 -59.10 30.59
C MET A 658 -39.83 -57.57 30.68
N GLU A 659 -39.22 -56.99 31.71
CA GLU A 659 -38.94 -55.55 31.77
C GLU A 659 -38.01 -55.11 30.63
N ALA A 660 -36.97 -55.90 30.35
CA ALA A 660 -36.07 -55.66 29.23
C ALA A 660 -36.81 -55.76 27.89
N LEU A 661 -37.66 -56.77 27.69
CA LEU A 661 -38.48 -56.93 26.48
C LEU A 661 -39.48 -55.78 26.29
N SER A 662 -40.12 -55.31 27.37
CA SER A 662 -41.03 -54.15 27.30
C SER A 662 -40.28 -52.90 26.86
N LYS A 663 -39.13 -52.60 27.48
CA LYS A 663 -38.31 -51.44 27.12
C LYS A 663 -37.79 -51.53 25.69
N ILE A 664 -37.43 -52.72 25.21
CA ILE A 664 -37.05 -52.94 23.80
C ILE A 664 -38.24 -52.61 22.91
N ARG A 665 -39.44 -53.12 23.20
CA ARG A 665 -40.65 -52.85 22.39
C ARG A 665 -41.02 -51.36 22.34
N ASP A 666 -40.93 -50.67 23.47
CA ASP A 666 -41.26 -49.24 23.55
C ASP A 666 -40.26 -48.35 22.79
N SER A 667 -39.01 -48.81 22.66
CA SER A 667 -37.93 -48.08 21.97
C SER A 667 -37.65 -48.57 20.55
N GLU A 668 -38.23 -49.69 20.12
CA GLU A 668 -37.95 -50.36 18.85
C GLU A 668 -38.21 -49.45 17.65
N ILE A 669 -39.38 -48.81 17.60
CA ILE A 669 -39.77 -47.89 16.52
C ILE A 669 -38.82 -46.69 16.47
N LYS A 670 -38.47 -46.15 17.65
CA LYS A 670 -37.58 -44.98 17.73
C LYS A 670 -36.19 -45.34 17.22
N ILE A 671 -35.63 -46.47 17.65
CA ILE A 671 -34.29 -46.92 17.23
C ILE A 671 -34.26 -47.19 15.72
N ASP A 672 -35.26 -47.89 15.18
CA ASP A 672 -35.35 -48.19 13.74
C ASP A 672 -35.47 -46.91 12.89
N MET A 673 -36.30 -45.94 13.32
CA MET A 673 -36.43 -44.63 12.65
C MET A 673 -35.15 -43.79 12.71
N THR A 674 -34.27 -44.03 13.70
CA THR A 674 -32.99 -43.33 13.86
C THR A 674 -31.81 -43.99 13.13
N LEU A 675 -31.89 -45.28 12.82
CA LEU A 675 -30.83 -46.05 12.16
C LEU A 675 -30.55 -45.55 10.74
N GLY A 676 -31.59 -45.38 9.92
CA GLY A 676 -31.47 -44.87 8.55
C GLY A 676 -30.81 -43.48 8.47
N PRO A 677 -31.25 -42.49 9.26
CA PRO A 677 -30.60 -41.19 9.32
C PRO A 677 -29.13 -41.23 9.76
N ILE A 678 -28.72 -42.15 10.64
CA ILE A 678 -27.31 -42.34 11.01
C ILE A 678 -26.52 -42.85 9.80
N GLU A 679 -27.01 -43.90 9.13
CA GLU A 679 -26.39 -44.46 7.93
C GLU A 679 -26.25 -43.39 6.81
N GLU A 680 -27.30 -42.61 6.58
CA GLU A 680 -27.29 -41.54 5.57
C GLU A 680 -26.35 -40.38 5.96
N ALA A 681 -26.30 -40.00 7.25
CA ALA A 681 -25.40 -38.96 7.73
C ALA A 681 -23.92 -39.36 7.56
N TYR A 682 -23.56 -40.59 7.89
CA TYR A 682 -22.21 -41.10 7.65
C TYR A 682 -21.92 -41.35 6.16
N GLY A 683 -22.93 -41.65 5.35
CA GLY A 683 -22.82 -41.65 3.89
C GLY A 683 -22.49 -40.26 3.31
N ILE A 684 -23.08 -39.21 3.88
CA ILE A 684 -22.74 -37.81 3.54
C ILE A 684 -21.31 -37.49 3.96
N LEU A 685 -20.90 -37.86 5.19
CA LEU A 685 -19.54 -37.62 5.69
C LEU A 685 -18.46 -38.30 4.84
N ASN A 686 -18.69 -39.56 4.43
CA ASN A 686 -17.78 -40.29 3.54
C ASN A 686 -17.68 -39.66 2.15
N ARG A 687 -18.81 -39.14 1.62
CA ARG A 687 -18.84 -38.51 0.29
C ARG A 687 -18.13 -37.15 0.25
N PHE A 688 -18.08 -36.43 1.37
CA PHE A 688 -17.44 -35.11 1.47
C PHE A 688 -16.08 -35.14 2.18
N GLU A 689 -15.46 -36.33 2.27
CA GLU A 689 -14.07 -36.56 2.72
C GLU A 689 -13.74 -35.98 4.10
N VAL A 690 -14.65 -36.13 5.06
CA VAL A 690 -14.35 -35.81 6.47
C VAL A 690 -13.72 -37.02 7.15
N GLU A 691 -12.66 -36.81 7.92
CA GLU A 691 -11.98 -37.86 8.69
C GLU A 691 -12.93 -38.47 9.73
N VAL A 692 -13.62 -39.53 9.32
CA VAL A 692 -14.36 -40.43 10.22
C VAL A 692 -13.37 -41.46 10.73
N THR A 693 -13.34 -41.67 12.05
CA THR A 693 -12.45 -42.68 12.62
C THR A 693 -12.89 -44.08 12.21
N LYS A 694 -11.95 -45.03 12.08
CA LYS A 694 -12.32 -46.42 11.75
C LYS A 694 -13.32 -47.01 12.73
N GLU A 695 -13.21 -46.66 14.01
CA GLU A 695 -14.14 -47.08 15.07
C GLU A 695 -15.56 -46.57 14.83
N GLU A 696 -15.73 -45.33 14.37
CA GLU A 696 -17.04 -44.76 14.03
C GLU A 696 -17.64 -45.45 12.81
N ALA A 697 -16.86 -45.67 11.75
CA ALA A 697 -17.32 -46.32 10.53
C ALA A 697 -17.74 -47.79 10.77
N GLU A 698 -16.88 -48.57 11.44
CA GLU A 698 -17.19 -49.94 11.85
C GLU A 698 -18.40 -49.97 12.80
N GLY A 699 -18.53 -48.94 13.64
CA GLY A 699 -19.66 -48.82 14.54
C GLY A 699 -20.99 -48.65 13.82
N VAL A 700 -21.08 -47.77 12.83
CA VAL A 700 -22.29 -47.57 12.02
C VAL A 700 -22.63 -48.83 11.23
N ASP A 701 -21.64 -49.47 10.58
CA ASP A 701 -21.84 -50.68 9.79
C ASP A 701 -22.36 -51.85 10.64
N THR A 702 -21.88 -51.97 11.88
CA THR A 702 -22.30 -53.02 12.81
C THR A 702 -23.58 -52.68 13.58
N LEU A 703 -24.01 -51.41 13.61
CA LEU A 703 -25.14 -50.94 14.41
C LEU A 703 -26.43 -51.68 14.03
N ARG A 704 -26.75 -51.72 12.73
CA ARG A 704 -27.97 -52.39 12.24
C ARG A 704 -27.96 -53.88 12.54
N TYR A 705 -26.82 -54.53 12.35
CA TYR A 705 -26.64 -55.94 12.68
C TYR A 705 -26.84 -56.20 14.19
N SER A 706 -26.25 -55.36 15.04
CA SER A 706 -26.36 -55.51 16.50
C SER A 706 -27.80 -55.35 16.99
N PHE A 707 -28.58 -54.44 16.39
CA PHE A 707 -29.99 -54.24 16.70
C PHE A 707 -30.86 -55.40 16.23
N ILE A 708 -30.63 -55.92 15.01
CA ILE A 708 -31.31 -57.14 14.51
C ILE A 708 -30.98 -58.34 15.41
N LYS A 709 -29.73 -58.47 15.86
CA LYS A 709 -29.30 -59.51 16.80
C LYS A 709 -30.03 -59.38 18.15
N LEU A 710 -30.22 -58.15 18.66
CA LEU A 710 -31.01 -57.90 19.86
C LEU A 710 -32.48 -58.30 19.65
N GLN A 711 -33.12 -57.93 18.54
CA GLN A 711 -34.49 -58.32 18.21
C GLN A 711 -34.63 -59.85 18.10
N SER A 712 -33.69 -60.53 17.46
CA SER A 712 -33.67 -61.99 17.35
C SER A 712 -33.53 -62.64 18.73
N LYS A 713 -32.63 -62.14 19.57
CA LYS A 713 -32.46 -62.64 20.94
C LYS A 713 -33.69 -62.36 21.80
N ALA A 714 -34.30 -61.18 21.67
CA ALA A 714 -35.55 -60.82 22.32
C ALA A 714 -36.68 -61.79 21.96
N ARG A 715 -36.85 -62.12 20.67
CA ARG A 715 -37.82 -63.13 20.22
C ARG A 715 -37.53 -64.52 20.81
N SER A 716 -36.28 -64.95 20.77
CA SER A 716 -35.88 -66.25 21.35
C SER A 716 -36.16 -66.33 22.85
N VAL A 717 -35.89 -65.26 23.61
CA VAL A 717 -36.18 -65.20 25.05
C VAL A 717 -37.68 -65.10 25.30
N GLN A 718 -38.43 -64.41 24.44
CA GLN A 718 -39.89 -64.37 24.49
C GLN A 718 -40.52 -65.76 24.25
N ASP A 719 -40.01 -66.54 23.29
CA ASP A 719 -40.46 -67.92 23.05
C ASP A 719 -40.12 -68.84 24.23
N GLU A 720 -38.92 -68.68 24.81
CA GLU A 720 -38.51 -69.41 26.03
C GLU A 720 -39.43 -69.07 27.22
N LEU A 721 -39.73 -67.78 27.41
CA LEU A 721 -40.67 -67.28 28.42
C LEU A 721 -42.06 -67.90 28.25
N VAL A 722 -42.62 -67.95 27.03
CA VAL A 722 -43.92 -68.58 26.75
C VAL A 722 -43.90 -70.08 27.12
N ARG A 723 -42.78 -70.77 26.88
CA ARG A 723 -42.64 -72.20 27.22
C ARG A 723 -42.59 -72.43 28.74
N VAL A 724 -41.90 -71.58 29.50
CA VAL A 724 -41.74 -71.73 30.95
C VAL A 724 -42.87 -71.09 31.76
N GLN A 725 -43.60 -70.13 31.17
CA GLN A 725 -44.69 -69.37 31.77
C GLN A 725 -45.75 -70.23 32.47
N PRO A 726 -46.28 -71.34 31.91
CA PRO A 726 -47.28 -72.16 32.60
C PRO A 726 -46.75 -72.80 33.89
N LYS A 727 -45.47 -73.19 33.92
CA LYS A 727 -44.82 -73.78 35.10
C LYS A 727 -44.66 -72.73 36.20
N PHE A 728 -44.12 -71.56 35.85
CA PHE A 728 -43.93 -70.47 36.81
C PHE A 728 -45.25 -69.87 37.29
N LYS A 729 -46.29 -69.80 36.44
CA LYS A 729 -47.64 -69.37 36.84
C LYS A 729 -48.27 -70.33 37.86
N ARG A 730 -48.11 -71.66 37.68
CA ARG A 730 -48.58 -72.65 38.66
C ARG A 730 -47.82 -72.51 39.99
N ASN A 731 -46.50 -72.44 39.94
CA ASN A 731 -45.66 -72.27 41.12
C ASN A 731 -45.98 -70.96 41.87
N LEU A 732 -46.28 -69.89 41.14
CA LEU A 732 -46.69 -68.61 41.71
C LEU A 732 -48.03 -68.73 42.44
N LEU A 733 -49.04 -69.34 41.81
CA LEU A 733 -50.36 -69.54 42.44
C LEU A 733 -50.26 -70.40 43.71
N GLU A 734 -49.49 -71.49 43.67
CA GLU A 734 -49.20 -72.32 44.85
C GLU A 734 -48.51 -71.49 45.94
N SER A 735 -47.49 -70.70 45.58
CA SER A 735 -46.76 -69.85 46.52
C SER A 735 -47.62 -68.72 47.10
N VAL A 736 -48.55 -68.15 46.32
CA VAL A 736 -49.52 -67.14 46.76
C VAL A 736 -50.51 -67.74 47.77
N THR A 737 -50.99 -68.97 47.57
CA THR A 737 -51.88 -69.62 48.55
C THR A 737 -51.18 -69.93 49.89
N VAL A 738 -49.90 -70.29 49.85
CA VAL A 738 -49.08 -70.45 51.06
C VAL A 738 -48.86 -69.09 51.71
N PHE A 739 -48.53 -68.07 50.91
CA PHE A 739 -48.32 -66.70 51.40
C PHE A 739 -49.56 -66.09 52.05
N GLN A 740 -50.77 -66.36 51.53
CA GLN A 740 -52.03 -65.95 52.16
C GLN A 740 -52.16 -66.51 53.58
N LYS A 741 -51.80 -67.78 53.80
CA LYS A 741 -51.79 -68.41 55.13
C LYS A 741 -50.73 -67.79 56.03
N ASP A 742 -49.52 -67.56 55.50
CA ASP A 742 -48.42 -66.95 56.25
C ASP A 742 -48.76 -65.52 56.70
N VAL A 743 -49.45 -64.73 55.88
CA VAL A 743 -49.90 -63.36 56.22
C VAL A 743 -50.95 -63.37 57.32
N VAL A 744 -51.92 -64.31 57.28
CA VAL A 744 -52.92 -64.46 58.35
C VAL A 744 -52.25 -64.88 59.65
N MET A 745 -51.40 -65.91 59.62
CA MET A 745 -50.65 -66.37 60.79
C MET A 745 -49.77 -65.27 61.40
N PHE A 746 -49.11 -64.46 60.57
CA PHE A 746 -48.31 -63.33 61.03
C PHE A 746 -49.18 -62.23 61.65
N THR A 747 -50.35 -61.94 61.08
CA THR A 747 -51.26 -60.92 61.61
C THR A 747 -51.78 -61.32 62.99
N ASP A 748 -52.20 -62.58 63.17
CA ASP A 748 -52.66 -63.11 64.46
C ASP A 748 -51.53 -63.06 65.51
N GLN A 749 -50.31 -63.47 65.14
CA GLN A 749 -49.14 -63.39 66.02
C GLN A 749 -48.77 -61.93 66.36
N TYR A 750 -48.89 -61.01 65.42
CA TYR A 750 -48.60 -59.60 65.64
C TYR A 750 -49.61 -58.95 66.61
N GLU A 751 -50.88 -59.35 66.60
CA GLU A 751 -51.88 -58.87 67.56
C GLU A 751 -51.67 -59.47 68.97
N LEU A 752 -51.25 -60.73 69.08
CA LEU A 752 -51.07 -61.45 70.35
C LEU A 752 -49.72 -61.17 71.04
N GLU A 753 -48.63 -61.13 70.26
CA GLU A 753 -47.24 -61.08 70.76
C GLU A 753 -46.48 -59.83 70.30
N GLY A 754 -47.13 -58.96 69.53
CA GLY A 754 -46.48 -57.80 68.93
C GLY A 754 -46.06 -56.71 69.92
N PRO A 755 -45.33 -55.70 69.41
CA PRO A 755 -44.77 -54.62 70.21
C PRO A 755 -45.82 -53.64 70.79
N MET A 756 -47.10 -53.83 70.44
CA MET A 756 -48.21 -52.94 70.83
C MET A 756 -49.07 -53.49 71.98
N VAL A 757 -48.70 -54.64 72.56
CA VAL A 757 -49.40 -55.23 73.71
C VAL A 757 -49.19 -54.36 74.97
N PRO A 758 -50.26 -54.00 75.71
CA PRO A 758 -50.17 -53.12 76.87
C PRO A 758 -49.41 -53.78 78.04
N GLY A 759 -48.48 -53.04 78.66
CA GLY A 759 -47.76 -53.46 79.87
C GLY A 759 -46.31 -53.94 79.68
N ILE A 760 -45.75 -53.83 78.46
CA ILE A 760 -44.37 -54.25 78.15
C ILE A 760 -43.36 -53.12 78.40
N ILE A 761 -42.19 -53.47 78.92
CA ILE A 761 -41.06 -52.55 79.12
C ILE A 761 -40.51 -52.10 77.75
N PRO A 762 -40.18 -50.80 77.53
CA PRO A 762 -39.76 -50.28 76.23
C PRO A 762 -38.63 -51.06 75.51
N ASN A 763 -37.64 -51.59 76.23
CA ASN A 763 -36.56 -52.40 75.64
C ASN A 763 -37.04 -53.76 75.11
N GLU A 764 -37.96 -54.40 75.83
CA GLU A 764 -38.59 -55.66 75.41
C GLU A 764 -39.52 -55.41 74.21
N ALA A 765 -40.20 -54.26 74.17
CA ALA A 765 -41.00 -53.84 73.03
C ALA A 765 -40.15 -53.56 71.78
N SER A 766 -38.95 -52.99 71.91
CA SER A 766 -38.02 -52.83 70.78
C SER A 766 -37.49 -54.18 70.26
N THR A 767 -37.16 -55.11 71.15
CA THR A 767 -36.71 -56.46 70.76
C THR A 767 -37.80 -57.21 70.00
N ARG A 768 -39.04 -57.16 70.48
CA ARG A 768 -40.21 -57.72 69.79
C ARG A 768 -40.48 -57.02 68.45
N LEU A 769 -40.28 -55.71 68.39
CA LEU A 769 -40.38 -54.94 67.14
C LEU A 769 -39.35 -55.42 66.10
N GLN A 770 -38.09 -55.62 66.48
CA GLN A 770 -37.04 -56.09 65.56
C GLN A 770 -37.34 -57.48 65.00
N ILE A 771 -37.81 -58.40 65.85
CA ILE A 771 -38.21 -59.75 65.43
C ILE A 771 -39.42 -59.69 64.48
N CYS A 772 -40.43 -58.88 64.82
CA CYS A 772 -41.60 -58.66 63.97
C CYS A 772 -41.23 -57.99 62.64
N GLN A 773 -40.30 -57.03 62.65
CA GLN A 773 -39.81 -56.33 61.45
C GLN A 773 -39.06 -57.29 60.51
N ALA A 774 -38.17 -58.14 61.04
CA ALA A 774 -37.44 -59.10 60.22
C ALA A 774 -38.38 -60.11 59.54
N ARG A 775 -39.40 -60.59 60.28
CA ARG A 775 -40.45 -61.45 59.73
C ARG A 775 -41.32 -60.72 58.71
N PHE A 776 -41.69 -59.46 58.98
CA PHE A 776 -42.43 -58.62 58.06
C PHE A 776 -41.64 -58.36 56.77
N ASP A 777 -40.34 -58.05 56.85
CA ASP A 777 -39.51 -57.76 55.68
C ASP A 777 -39.33 -58.97 54.77
N ASP A 778 -39.26 -60.18 55.34
CA ASP A 778 -39.26 -61.42 54.56
C ASP A 778 -40.60 -61.64 53.85
N LEU A 779 -41.72 -61.44 54.56
CA LEU A 779 -43.06 -61.48 53.97
C LEU A 779 -43.25 -60.38 52.92
N TRP A 780 -42.69 -59.19 53.13
CA TRP A 780 -42.80 -58.06 52.22
C TRP A 780 -41.98 -58.27 50.94
N ARG A 781 -40.78 -58.86 51.04
CA ARG A 781 -39.99 -59.30 49.87
C ARG A 781 -40.73 -60.35 49.05
N LYS A 782 -41.35 -61.33 49.72
CA LYS A 782 -42.23 -62.32 49.10
C LYS A 782 -43.43 -61.64 48.43
N PHE A 783 -44.10 -60.70 49.10
CA PHE A 783 -45.20 -59.91 48.55
C PHE A 783 -44.79 -59.14 47.28
N ILE A 784 -43.66 -58.45 47.25
CA ILE A 784 -43.18 -57.73 46.05
C ILE A 784 -42.93 -58.71 44.90
N THR A 785 -42.29 -59.85 45.19
CA THR A 785 -41.98 -60.87 44.18
C THR A 785 -43.26 -61.50 43.62
N TYR A 786 -44.24 -61.78 44.48
CA TYR A 786 -45.50 -62.39 44.06
C TYR A 786 -46.44 -61.39 43.38
N SER A 787 -46.60 -60.18 43.92
CA SER A 787 -47.41 -59.12 43.28
C SER A 787 -46.85 -58.72 41.93
N SER A 788 -45.52 -58.59 41.80
CA SER A 788 -44.90 -58.38 40.49
C SER A 788 -45.10 -59.58 39.57
N GLY A 789 -45.03 -60.81 40.07
CA GLY A 789 -45.39 -62.02 39.33
C GLY A 789 -46.86 -62.07 38.89
N GLU A 790 -47.80 -61.66 39.75
CA GLU A 790 -49.24 -61.60 39.46
C GLU A 790 -49.50 -60.57 38.35
N GLN A 791 -48.92 -59.36 38.47
CA GLN A 791 -48.96 -58.34 37.42
C GLN A 791 -48.36 -58.84 36.10
N LEU A 792 -47.23 -59.54 36.18
CA LEU A 792 -46.51 -60.07 35.02
C LEU A 792 -47.34 -61.09 34.22
N PHE A 793 -48.13 -61.90 34.91
CA PHE A 793 -49.04 -62.88 34.28
C PHE A 793 -50.46 -62.36 34.05
N GLY A 794 -50.70 -61.05 34.26
CA GLY A 794 -52.02 -60.44 34.08
C GLY A 794 -53.08 -60.95 35.05
N LEU A 795 -52.67 -61.43 36.23
CA LEU A 795 -53.55 -61.81 37.32
C LEU A 795 -53.93 -60.56 38.15
N PRO A 796 -55.13 -60.50 38.75
CA PRO A 796 -55.46 -59.44 39.68
C PRO A 796 -54.50 -59.50 40.86
N VAL A 797 -53.87 -58.38 41.19
CA VAL A 797 -52.96 -58.29 42.34
C VAL A 797 -53.77 -58.51 43.60
N THR A 798 -53.36 -59.48 44.39
CA THR A 798 -54.03 -59.77 45.66
C THR A 798 -53.59 -58.73 46.69
N ASP A 799 -54.49 -57.81 47.07
CA ASP A 799 -54.22 -56.81 48.09
C ASP A 799 -54.46 -57.34 49.50
N TYR A 800 -53.47 -57.19 50.37
CA TYR A 800 -53.51 -57.62 51.77
C TYR A 800 -53.64 -56.39 52.69
N GLU A 801 -54.86 -55.98 53.04
CA GLU A 801 -55.11 -54.80 53.87
C GLU A 801 -54.41 -54.86 55.23
N ALA A 802 -54.42 -56.03 55.88
CA ALA A 802 -53.74 -56.27 57.14
C ALA A 802 -52.21 -56.08 57.03
N LEU A 803 -51.60 -56.51 55.93
CA LEU A 803 -50.17 -56.35 55.68
C LEU A 803 -49.79 -54.88 55.43
N GLN A 804 -50.65 -54.12 54.74
CA GLN A 804 -50.44 -52.68 54.51
C GLN A 804 -50.64 -51.86 55.79
N LYS A 805 -51.59 -52.26 56.66
CA LYS A 805 -51.81 -51.66 57.97
C LYS A 805 -50.61 -51.90 58.89
N THR A 806 -50.18 -53.15 59.03
CA THR A 806 -48.99 -53.52 59.82
C THR A 806 -47.72 -52.83 59.30
N ARG A 807 -47.55 -52.63 57.99
CA ARG A 807 -46.44 -51.82 57.44
C ARG A 807 -46.41 -50.38 57.95
N LYS A 808 -47.57 -49.73 57.99
CA LYS A 808 -47.69 -48.34 58.48
C LYS A 808 -47.39 -48.27 59.97
N GLU A 809 -47.93 -49.22 60.73
CA GLU A 809 -47.71 -49.34 62.18
C GLU A 809 -46.24 -49.63 62.50
N LEU A 810 -45.62 -50.62 61.87
CA LEU A 810 -44.21 -50.97 62.02
C LEU A 810 -43.28 -49.80 61.65
N SER A 811 -43.59 -49.06 60.58
CA SER A 811 -42.80 -47.87 60.20
C SER A 811 -42.88 -46.76 61.26
N LEU A 812 -44.03 -46.58 61.92
CA LEU A 812 -44.20 -45.61 63.00
C LEU A 812 -43.51 -46.09 64.28
N LEU A 813 -43.64 -47.37 64.60
CA LEU A 813 -42.97 -48.03 65.72
C LEU A 813 -41.43 -47.98 65.60
N GLN A 814 -40.89 -48.27 64.43
CA GLN A 814 -39.44 -48.23 64.15
C GLN A 814 -38.87 -46.83 64.31
N LYS A 815 -39.64 -45.78 63.96
CA LYS A 815 -39.24 -44.39 64.19
C LYS A 815 -39.22 -44.03 65.67
N LEU A 816 -40.16 -44.54 66.48
CA LEU A 816 -40.24 -44.27 67.91
C LEU A 816 -39.18 -45.07 68.69
N TYR A 817 -39.19 -46.40 68.57
CA TYR A 817 -38.28 -47.28 69.31
C TYR A 817 -36.84 -47.21 68.79
N GLY A 818 -36.63 -46.96 67.48
CA GLY A 818 -35.29 -46.68 66.96
C GLY A 818 -34.70 -45.38 67.53
N LEU A 819 -35.52 -44.33 67.69
CA LEU A 819 -35.09 -43.10 68.36
C LEU A 819 -34.87 -43.36 69.87
N TYR A 820 -35.75 -44.13 70.50
CA TYR A 820 -35.62 -44.54 71.91
C TYR A 820 -34.29 -45.26 72.15
N ASP A 821 -33.97 -46.30 71.39
CA ASP A 821 -32.73 -47.07 71.53
C ASP A 821 -31.50 -46.21 71.26
N THR A 822 -31.56 -45.35 70.23
CA THR A 822 -30.45 -44.44 69.91
C THR A 822 -30.19 -43.46 71.07
N VAL A 823 -31.25 -42.84 71.60
CA VAL A 823 -31.14 -41.90 72.72
C VAL A 823 -30.68 -42.62 73.98
N MET A 824 -31.22 -43.80 74.27
CA MET A 824 -30.84 -44.58 75.46
C MET A 824 -29.38 -45.07 75.37
N ALA A 825 -28.91 -45.53 74.22
CA ALA A 825 -27.52 -45.93 73.99
C ALA A 825 -26.56 -44.75 74.09
N LYS A 826 -26.93 -43.58 73.54
CA LYS A 826 -26.12 -42.36 73.61
C LYS A 826 -26.08 -41.76 75.02
N ILE A 827 -27.24 -41.65 75.68
CA ILE A 827 -27.33 -41.17 77.05
C ILE A 827 -26.57 -42.11 77.99
N SER A 828 -26.71 -43.44 77.86
CA SER A 828 -25.90 -44.39 78.65
C SER A 828 -24.41 -44.25 78.37
N GLY A 829 -24.01 -44.11 77.11
CA GLY A 829 -22.61 -43.85 76.74
C GLY A 829 -22.04 -42.56 77.34
N TYR A 830 -22.86 -41.53 77.63
CA TYR A 830 -22.37 -40.34 78.32
C TYR A 830 -21.94 -40.62 79.76
N TYR A 831 -22.58 -41.56 80.46
CA TYR A 831 -22.20 -41.90 81.84
C TYR A 831 -20.77 -42.48 81.89
N ASP A 832 -20.33 -43.18 80.85
CA ASP A 832 -19.01 -43.82 80.78
C ASP A 832 -17.86 -42.85 80.41
N ILE A 833 -18.14 -41.60 80.06
CA ILE A 833 -17.12 -40.63 79.65
C ILE A 833 -16.33 -40.16 80.88
N LEU A 834 -14.99 -40.16 80.78
CA LEU A 834 -14.09 -39.66 81.82
C LEU A 834 -14.30 -38.17 82.06
N TRP A 835 -14.45 -37.73 83.32
CA TRP A 835 -14.82 -36.35 83.68
C TRP A 835 -13.86 -35.28 83.10
N THR A 836 -12.58 -35.62 82.92
CA THR A 836 -11.56 -34.76 82.30
C THR A 836 -11.75 -34.57 80.80
N GLU A 837 -12.42 -35.49 80.12
CA GLU A 837 -12.65 -35.51 78.66
C GLU A 837 -14.10 -35.15 78.29
N VAL A 838 -14.97 -34.86 79.27
CA VAL A 838 -16.37 -34.51 79.03
C VAL A 838 -16.47 -33.15 78.33
N ASP A 839 -17.01 -33.16 77.11
CA ASP A 839 -17.42 -31.96 76.38
C ASP A 839 -18.93 -31.71 76.56
N ILE A 840 -19.25 -30.76 77.44
CA ILE A 840 -20.63 -30.46 77.85
C ILE A 840 -21.38 -29.67 76.76
N GLU A 841 -20.68 -28.90 75.91
CA GLU A 841 -21.29 -28.18 74.79
C GLU A 841 -21.73 -29.13 73.68
N ALA A 842 -20.87 -30.11 73.35
CA ALA A 842 -21.19 -31.15 72.37
C ALA A 842 -22.39 -32.01 72.83
N ILE A 843 -22.42 -32.40 74.11
CA ILE A 843 -23.53 -33.16 74.69
C ILE A 843 -24.84 -32.37 74.64
N ASN A 844 -24.82 -31.07 74.97
CA ASN A 844 -25.99 -30.19 74.87
C ASN A 844 -26.53 -30.07 73.44
N ALA A 845 -25.64 -29.97 72.45
CA ALA A 845 -26.05 -29.93 71.04
C ALA A 845 -26.72 -31.24 70.59
N GLU A 846 -26.18 -32.40 70.99
CA GLU A 846 -26.79 -33.71 70.70
C GLU A 846 -28.16 -33.86 71.38
N LEU A 847 -28.30 -33.43 72.65
CA LEU A 847 -29.58 -33.46 73.37
C LEU A 847 -30.65 -32.56 72.73
N LEU A 848 -30.26 -31.38 72.24
CA LEU A 848 -31.17 -30.47 71.55
C LEU A 848 -31.67 -31.05 70.21
N ASP A 849 -30.79 -31.76 69.49
CA ASP A 849 -31.19 -32.51 68.29
C ASP A 849 -32.16 -33.65 68.65
N PHE A 850 -31.91 -34.40 69.73
CA PHE A 850 -32.84 -35.42 70.21
C PHE A 850 -34.20 -34.84 70.61
N GLN A 851 -34.26 -33.72 71.32
CA GLN A 851 -35.51 -33.02 71.61
C GLN A 851 -36.26 -32.60 70.33
N ASN A 852 -35.53 -32.08 69.32
CA ASN A 852 -36.12 -31.68 68.05
C ASN A 852 -36.66 -32.88 67.26
N ARG A 853 -35.95 -34.01 67.25
CA ARG A 853 -36.40 -35.27 66.65
C ARG A 853 -37.64 -35.82 67.37
N CYS A 854 -37.67 -35.80 68.70
CA CYS A 854 -38.85 -36.14 69.49
C CYS A 854 -40.05 -35.23 69.16
N LYS A 855 -39.87 -33.91 69.03
CA LYS A 855 -40.95 -32.96 68.67
C LYS A 855 -41.55 -33.24 67.29
N LYS A 856 -40.71 -33.64 66.32
CA LYS A 856 -41.08 -33.96 64.93
C LYS A 856 -41.84 -35.29 64.77
N LEU A 857 -41.93 -36.12 65.82
CA LEU A 857 -42.70 -37.36 65.75
C LEU A 857 -44.21 -37.06 65.54
N PRO A 858 -44.91 -37.86 64.72
CA PRO A 858 -46.36 -37.73 64.46
C PRO A 858 -47.21 -37.71 65.74
N LYS A 859 -48.33 -36.97 65.73
CA LYS A 859 -49.23 -36.82 66.89
C LYS A 859 -49.67 -38.16 67.50
N GLY A 860 -49.95 -39.17 66.68
CA GLY A 860 -50.42 -40.48 67.16
C GLY A 860 -49.40 -41.32 67.93
N LEU A 861 -48.12 -40.93 67.94
CA LEU A 861 -47.06 -41.57 68.73
C LEU A 861 -46.80 -40.85 70.07
N LYS A 862 -47.40 -39.67 70.29
CA LYS A 862 -47.14 -38.83 71.46
C LYS A 862 -47.89 -39.27 72.72
N ASP A 863 -48.95 -40.04 72.55
CA ASP A 863 -49.76 -40.59 73.65
C ASP A 863 -49.17 -41.88 74.23
N TRP A 864 -48.07 -42.37 73.63
CA TRP A 864 -47.45 -43.64 73.98
C TRP A 864 -46.46 -43.50 75.13
N GLN A 865 -46.42 -44.49 76.02
CA GLN A 865 -45.54 -44.39 77.19
C GLN A 865 -44.05 -44.31 76.84
N ALA A 866 -43.59 -45.06 75.84
CA ALA A 866 -42.20 -44.98 75.39
C ALA A 866 -41.80 -43.56 74.93
N PHE A 867 -42.73 -42.78 74.37
CA PHE A 867 -42.48 -41.38 74.01
C PHE A 867 -42.42 -40.46 75.23
N LEU A 868 -43.33 -40.64 76.19
CA LEU A 868 -43.36 -39.85 77.42
C LEU A 868 -42.10 -40.09 78.27
N ASP A 869 -41.69 -41.35 78.40
CA ASP A 869 -40.46 -41.75 79.10
C ASP A 869 -39.21 -41.20 78.40
N LEU A 870 -39.16 -41.27 77.06
CA LEU A 870 -38.06 -40.71 76.27
C LEU A 870 -37.93 -39.20 76.47
N LYS A 871 -39.07 -38.49 76.37
CA LYS A 871 -39.11 -37.04 76.54
C LYS A 871 -38.65 -36.66 77.94
N LYS A 872 -39.20 -37.31 78.97
CA LYS A 872 -38.84 -37.04 80.36
C LYS A 872 -37.34 -37.24 80.60
N ARG A 873 -36.74 -38.32 80.07
CA ARG A 873 -35.32 -38.59 80.26
C ARG A 873 -34.40 -37.59 79.57
N ILE A 874 -34.77 -37.13 78.37
CA ILE A 874 -34.02 -36.08 77.66
C ILE A 874 -34.13 -34.75 78.41
N ASP A 875 -35.33 -34.40 78.89
CA ASP A 875 -35.56 -33.16 79.62
C ASP A 875 -34.80 -33.15 80.96
N ASP A 876 -34.88 -34.24 81.74
CA ASP A 876 -34.15 -34.38 83.02
C ASP A 876 -32.61 -34.24 82.82
N PHE A 877 -32.05 -34.87 81.78
CA PHE A 877 -30.60 -34.76 81.51
C PHE A 877 -30.22 -33.37 80.99
N SER A 878 -31.05 -32.76 80.14
CA SER A 878 -30.83 -31.39 79.65
C SER A 878 -30.82 -30.36 80.78
N GLU A 879 -31.65 -30.53 81.82
CA GLU A 879 -31.69 -29.63 82.97
C GLU A 879 -30.47 -29.75 83.89
N SER A 880 -29.78 -30.91 83.86
CA SER A 880 -28.56 -31.15 84.65
C SER A 880 -27.28 -30.62 83.99
N CYS A 881 -27.25 -30.45 82.67
CA CYS A 881 -26.07 -30.02 81.93
C CYS A 881 -25.51 -28.65 82.34
N PRO A 882 -26.33 -27.59 82.58
CA PRO A 882 -25.82 -26.31 83.06
C PRO A 882 -25.07 -26.42 84.40
N LEU A 883 -25.46 -27.35 85.28
CA LEU A 883 -24.78 -27.57 86.55
C LEU A 883 -23.44 -28.26 86.35
N LEU A 884 -23.39 -29.25 85.45
CA LEU A 884 -22.13 -29.91 85.07
C LEU A 884 -21.14 -28.91 84.50
N GLU A 885 -21.60 -27.96 83.67
CA GLU A 885 -20.75 -26.91 83.09
C GLU A 885 -20.10 -26.03 84.16
N MET A 886 -20.88 -25.64 85.17
CA MET A 886 -20.37 -24.86 86.31
C MET A 886 -19.41 -25.66 87.18
N MET A 887 -19.68 -26.95 87.39
CA MET A 887 -18.81 -27.86 88.16
C MET A 887 -17.50 -28.18 87.43
N ALA A 888 -17.48 -28.15 86.10
CA ALA A 888 -16.28 -28.34 85.28
C ALA A 888 -15.34 -27.11 85.26
N ASN A 889 -15.74 -25.98 85.86
CA ASN A 889 -14.93 -24.77 85.87
C ASN A 889 -13.59 -24.99 86.62
N LYS A 890 -12.48 -24.58 86.01
CA LYS A 890 -11.10 -24.67 86.58
C LYS A 890 -10.89 -23.90 87.89
N ALA A 891 -11.85 -23.10 88.33
CA ALA A 891 -11.83 -22.46 89.65
C ALA A 891 -12.21 -23.42 90.79
N MET A 892 -12.84 -24.55 90.47
CA MET A 892 -13.17 -25.60 91.44
C MET A 892 -11.87 -26.24 91.97
N LYS A 893 -11.82 -26.42 93.28
CA LYS A 893 -10.69 -26.99 94.03
C LYS A 893 -11.25 -28.04 94.98
N GLN A 894 -10.40 -28.92 95.52
CA GLN A 894 -10.84 -30.04 96.35
C GLN A 894 -11.83 -29.64 97.46
N ARG A 895 -11.60 -28.50 98.12
CA ARG A 895 -12.51 -27.94 99.14
C ARG A 895 -13.95 -27.69 98.67
N HIS A 896 -14.14 -27.33 97.41
CA HIS A 896 -15.48 -27.14 96.83
C HIS A 896 -16.14 -28.50 96.57
N TRP A 897 -15.38 -29.46 96.07
CA TRP A 897 -15.83 -30.84 95.88
C TRP A 897 -16.17 -31.54 97.20
N ASP A 898 -15.45 -31.24 98.28
CA ASP A 898 -15.76 -31.71 99.62
C ASP A 898 -17.05 -31.09 100.18
N ARG A 899 -17.32 -29.81 99.87
CA ARG A 899 -18.61 -29.15 100.21
C ARG A 899 -19.78 -29.78 99.44
N ILE A 900 -19.61 -30.05 98.15
CA ILE A 900 -20.62 -30.73 97.33
C ILE A 900 -20.82 -32.18 97.82
N THR A 901 -19.75 -32.86 98.23
CA THR A 901 -19.80 -34.19 98.88
C THR A 901 -20.63 -34.13 100.17
N GLY A 902 -20.44 -33.09 100.98
CA GLY A 902 -21.20 -32.88 102.22
C GLY A 902 -22.70 -32.67 102.01
N LEU A 903 -23.09 -32.00 100.91
CA LEU A 903 -24.51 -31.78 100.57
C LEU A 903 -25.17 -33.01 99.92
N THR A 904 -24.46 -33.68 99.03
CA THR A 904 -25.00 -34.79 98.23
C THR A 904 -24.84 -36.16 98.89
N GLY A 905 -23.95 -36.28 99.88
CA GLY A 905 -23.65 -37.53 100.59
C GLY A 905 -22.80 -38.53 99.79
N LYS A 906 -22.37 -38.18 98.58
CA LYS A 906 -21.49 -39.01 97.72
C LYS A 906 -20.10 -38.41 97.62
N LYS A 907 -19.06 -39.23 97.80
CA LYS A 907 -17.66 -38.80 97.71
C LYS A 907 -17.24 -38.66 96.24
N PHE A 908 -16.65 -37.52 95.89
CA PHE A 908 -16.09 -37.26 94.56
C PHE A 908 -14.56 -37.33 94.60
N GLU A 909 -13.97 -38.32 93.94
CA GLU A 909 -12.51 -38.51 93.83
C GLU A 909 -12.02 -37.95 92.49
N VAL A 910 -12.00 -36.63 92.38
CA VAL A 910 -11.75 -35.89 91.13
C VAL A 910 -10.34 -36.11 90.57
N GLU A 911 -9.37 -36.51 91.41
CA GLU A 911 -7.98 -36.77 91.02
C GLU A 911 -7.73 -38.21 90.53
N SER A 912 -8.76 -39.08 90.52
CA SER A 912 -8.62 -40.46 90.04
C SER A 912 -8.79 -40.55 88.53
N ASP A 913 -7.89 -41.28 87.86
CA ASP A 913 -7.93 -41.58 86.42
C ASP A 913 -9.17 -42.39 85.99
N THR A 914 -9.98 -42.88 86.93
CA THR A 914 -11.22 -43.62 86.67
C THR A 914 -12.49 -42.80 86.93
N PHE A 915 -12.36 -41.51 87.22
CA PHE A 915 -13.51 -40.68 87.57
C PHE A 915 -14.33 -40.29 86.33
N ALA A 916 -15.48 -40.94 86.16
CA ALA A 916 -16.38 -40.73 85.02
C ALA A 916 -17.60 -39.87 85.38
N LEU A 917 -18.27 -39.35 84.34
CA LEU A 917 -19.49 -38.56 84.47
C LEU A 917 -20.58 -39.31 85.26
N GLN A 918 -20.61 -40.65 85.18
CA GLN A 918 -21.51 -41.49 85.96
C GLN A 918 -21.46 -41.16 87.44
N ASN A 919 -20.26 -41.05 88.01
CA ASN A 919 -20.05 -40.88 89.44
C ASN A 919 -20.65 -39.54 89.93
N ILE A 920 -20.72 -38.54 89.06
CA ILE A 920 -21.33 -37.24 89.33
C ILE A 920 -22.85 -37.27 89.16
N MET A 921 -23.33 -37.84 88.05
CA MET A 921 -24.77 -37.93 87.74
C MET A 921 -25.52 -38.89 88.68
N GLU A 922 -24.79 -39.80 89.31
CA GLU A 922 -25.25 -40.66 90.38
C GLU A 922 -25.62 -39.90 91.66
N ALA A 923 -25.04 -38.72 91.88
CA ALA A 923 -25.55 -37.76 92.85
C ALA A 923 -26.70 -37.02 92.19
N ASN A 924 -27.88 -37.00 92.80
CA ASN A 924 -29.06 -36.38 92.21
C ASN A 924 -28.92 -34.84 92.20
N LEU A 925 -28.19 -34.31 91.21
CA LEU A 925 -27.79 -32.91 91.11
C LEU A 925 -28.98 -31.96 91.03
N LEU A 926 -30.06 -32.39 90.37
CA LEU A 926 -31.29 -31.60 90.20
C LEU A 926 -31.97 -31.29 91.54
N LYS A 927 -31.83 -32.16 92.56
CA LYS A 927 -32.44 -31.96 93.88
C LYS A 927 -31.80 -30.81 94.67
N TYR A 928 -30.50 -30.57 94.48
CA TYR A 928 -29.70 -29.57 95.21
C TYR A 928 -29.13 -28.50 94.28
N LYS A 929 -29.83 -28.21 93.18
CA LYS A 929 -29.39 -27.34 92.09
C LYS A 929 -28.85 -25.97 92.57
N GLU A 930 -29.65 -25.24 93.33
CA GLU A 930 -29.31 -23.87 93.76
C GLU A 930 -28.07 -23.85 94.69
N ASP A 931 -27.94 -24.85 95.56
CA ASP A 931 -26.81 -24.93 96.50
C ASP A 931 -25.50 -25.30 95.80
N ILE A 932 -25.55 -26.19 94.81
CA ILE A 932 -24.37 -26.56 94.01
C ILE A 932 -23.93 -25.38 93.14
N GLU A 933 -24.89 -24.63 92.58
CA GLU A 933 -24.63 -23.42 91.80
C GLU A 933 -23.89 -22.35 92.63
N ASP A 934 -24.35 -22.07 93.86
CA ASP A 934 -23.68 -21.13 94.76
C ASP A 934 -22.27 -21.58 95.14
N ILE A 935 -22.04 -22.89 95.35
CA ILE A 935 -20.69 -23.41 95.60
C ILE A 935 -19.77 -23.15 94.39
N CYS A 936 -20.24 -23.41 93.17
CA CYS A 936 -19.46 -23.18 91.96
C CYS A 936 -19.15 -21.69 91.76
N ILE A 937 -20.11 -20.80 92.03
CA ILE A 937 -19.90 -19.35 92.01
C ILE A 937 -18.87 -18.93 93.08
N SER A 938 -18.95 -19.52 94.28
CA SER A 938 -17.99 -19.25 95.37
C SER A 938 -16.57 -19.62 94.95
N ALA A 939 -16.39 -20.72 94.22
CA ALA A 939 -15.09 -21.15 93.73
C ALA A 939 -14.43 -20.15 92.77
N VAL A 940 -15.22 -19.59 91.84
CA VAL A 940 -14.73 -18.55 90.91
C VAL A 940 -14.30 -17.31 91.66
N LYS A 941 -15.10 -16.85 92.64
CA LYS A 941 -14.77 -15.67 93.45
C LYS A 941 -13.57 -15.89 94.38
N GLU A 942 -13.41 -17.11 94.90
CA GLU A 942 -12.24 -17.48 95.70
C GLU A 942 -10.95 -17.46 94.89
N LYS A 943 -10.96 -17.91 93.62
CA LYS A 943 -9.79 -17.84 92.74
C LYS A 943 -9.32 -16.41 92.51
N ASP A 944 -10.26 -15.47 92.34
CA ASP A 944 -9.93 -14.04 92.21
C ASP A 944 -9.25 -13.50 93.49
N ILE A 945 -9.69 -13.93 94.67
CA ILE A 945 -9.08 -13.55 95.95
C ILE A 945 -7.67 -14.12 96.06
N GLU A 946 -7.47 -15.39 95.67
CA GLU A 946 -6.17 -16.05 95.70
C GLU A 946 -5.16 -15.37 94.78
N ALA A 947 -5.57 -15.01 93.55
CA ALA A 947 -4.72 -14.30 92.60
C ALA A 947 -4.28 -12.93 93.13
N LYS A 948 -5.21 -12.17 93.73
CA LYS A 948 -4.90 -10.87 94.33
C LYS A 948 -4.02 -10.99 95.58
N LEU A 949 -4.20 -12.02 96.40
CA LEU A 949 -3.35 -12.28 97.57
C LEU A 949 -1.93 -12.67 97.14
N ALA A 950 -1.79 -13.51 96.11
CA ALA A 950 -0.48 -13.87 95.55
C ALA A 950 0.27 -12.65 95.02
N GLN A 951 -0.44 -11.70 94.39
CA GLN A 951 0.16 -10.43 93.95
C GLN A 951 0.76 -9.64 95.12
N VAL A 952 0.08 -9.56 96.27
CA VAL A 952 0.62 -8.88 97.46
C VAL A 952 1.87 -9.59 97.97
N VAL A 953 1.86 -10.92 98.03
CA VAL A 953 3.03 -11.71 98.45
C VAL A 953 4.25 -11.42 97.56
N ASP A 954 4.04 -11.36 96.25
CA ASP A 954 5.11 -11.12 95.28
C ASP A 954 5.72 -9.72 95.46
N VAL A 955 4.89 -8.68 95.60
CA VAL A 955 5.35 -7.30 95.84
C VAL A 955 6.26 -7.24 97.07
N TRP A 956 5.84 -7.80 98.21
CA TRP A 956 6.60 -7.72 99.46
C TRP A 956 7.79 -8.66 99.55
N SER A 957 7.86 -9.68 98.70
CA SER A 957 9.05 -10.52 98.59
C SER A 957 10.26 -9.78 97.99
N SER A 958 10.02 -8.67 97.28
CA SER A 958 11.04 -7.92 96.53
C SER A 958 11.50 -6.61 97.18
N GLN A 959 10.86 -6.18 98.27
CA GLN A 959 11.18 -4.91 98.95
C GLN A 959 12.37 -5.06 99.91
N SER A 960 13.28 -4.08 99.92
CA SER A 960 14.46 -4.03 100.80
C SER A 960 14.64 -2.64 101.43
N LEU A 961 14.90 -2.58 102.75
CA LEU A 961 15.21 -1.33 103.46
C LEU A 961 16.69 -0.95 103.25
N SER A 962 16.95 0.35 103.03
CA SER A 962 18.30 0.89 102.87
C SER A 962 18.72 1.76 104.05
N PHE A 963 20.00 1.65 104.42
CA PHE A 963 20.61 2.38 105.53
C PHE A 963 21.54 3.48 105.03
N MET A 964 21.71 4.50 105.88
CA MET A 964 22.59 5.65 105.68
C MET A 964 23.52 5.81 106.88
N THR A 965 24.72 6.33 106.62
CA THR A 965 25.76 6.49 107.64
C THR A 965 25.51 7.68 108.57
N PHE A 966 25.74 7.54 109.89
CA PHE A 966 25.61 8.64 110.86
C PHE A 966 26.95 9.03 111.50
N LYS A 967 27.32 10.32 111.36
CA LYS A 967 28.50 11.00 111.96
C LYS A 967 29.79 10.16 112.02
N GLY A 968 30.03 9.33 111.01
CA GLY A 968 31.24 8.50 110.87
C GLY A 968 31.27 7.19 111.66
N ARG A 969 30.19 6.81 112.35
CA ARG A 969 30.09 5.56 113.12
C ARG A 969 29.52 4.36 112.33
N GLY A 970 29.29 4.51 111.02
CA GLY A 970 28.74 3.48 110.14
C GLY A 970 27.28 3.70 109.76
N GLU A 971 26.70 2.75 109.02
CA GLU A 971 25.31 2.72 108.53
C GLU A 971 24.33 2.38 109.67
N LEU A 972 23.90 3.40 110.39
CA LEU A 972 23.08 3.25 111.60
C LEU A 972 21.68 3.88 111.46
N MET A 973 21.38 4.57 110.36
CA MET A 973 20.10 5.26 110.17
C MET A 973 19.36 4.78 108.93
N LEU A 974 18.03 4.70 108.97
CA LEU A 974 17.22 4.43 107.78
C LEU A 974 17.16 5.64 106.84
N LYS A 975 17.21 5.39 105.52
CA LYS A 975 17.15 6.43 104.49
C LYS A 975 15.71 6.93 104.31
N GLY A 976 15.45 8.17 104.70
CA GLY A 976 14.07 8.70 104.82
C GLY A 976 13.24 8.67 103.53
N THR A 977 13.83 8.97 102.36
CA THR A 977 13.08 9.03 101.09
C THR A 977 12.58 7.66 100.64
N GLU A 978 13.46 6.67 100.59
CA GLU A 978 13.12 5.30 100.16
C GLU A 978 12.19 4.62 101.17
N THR A 979 12.39 4.90 102.47
CA THR A 979 11.51 4.39 103.51
C THR A 979 10.08 4.94 103.38
N SER A 980 9.92 6.22 102.98
CA SER A 980 8.59 6.82 102.80
C SER A 980 7.80 6.20 101.63
N GLU A 981 8.47 5.82 100.54
CA GLU A 981 7.84 5.13 99.41
C GLU A 981 7.41 3.71 99.81
N ILE A 982 8.26 3.00 100.56
CA ILE A 982 7.93 1.68 101.09
C ILE A 982 6.69 1.76 102.00
N VAL A 983 6.59 2.78 102.87
CA VAL A 983 5.40 2.98 103.71
C VAL A 983 4.15 3.22 102.87
N ALA A 984 4.20 4.05 101.82
CA ALA A 984 3.06 4.26 100.93
C ALA A 984 2.60 2.96 100.24
N THR A 985 3.55 2.15 99.74
CA THR A 985 3.20 0.83 99.16
C THR A 985 2.59 -0.12 100.19
N MET A 986 2.97 0.02 101.46
CA MET A 986 2.42 -0.73 102.59
C MET A 986 0.96 -0.37 102.84
N GLU A 987 0.63 0.91 102.82
CA GLU A 987 -0.75 1.40 102.96
C GLU A 987 -1.65 0.90 101.82
N ASP A 988 -1.18 0.96 100.56
CA ASP A 988 -1.92 0.44 99.41
C ASP A 988 -2.19 -1.06 99.51
N SER A 989 -1.16 -1.82 99.91
CA SER A 989 -1.27 -3.27 100.13
C SER A 989 -2.23 -3.60 101.27
N LEU A 990 -2.21 -2.82 102.36
CA LEU A 990 -3.14 -2.94 103.47
C LEU A 990 -4.58 -2.61 103.05
N MET A 991 -4.78 -1.60 102.20
CA MET A 991 -6.11 -1.27 101.66
C MET A 991 -6.65 -2.42 100.80
N LEU A 992 -5.81 -2.99 99.92
CA LEU A 992 -6.18 -4.13 99.09
C LEU A 992 -6.52 -5.35 99.95
N LEU A 993 -5.65 -5.71 100.91
CA LEU A 993 -5.91 -6.81 101.84
C LEU A 993 -7.18 -6.56 102.67
N GLY A 994 -7.46 -5.31 103.07
CA GLY A 994 -8.69 -4.91 103.74
C GLY A 994 -9.93 -5.14 102.87
N SER A 995 -9.85 -4.83 101.57
CA SER A 995 -10.93 -5.14 100.61
C SER A 995 -11.14 -6.64 100.40
N LEU A 996 -10.06 -7.44 100.44
CA LEU A 996 -10.17 -8.90 100.41
C LEU A 996 -10.78 -9.42 101.73
N LEU A 997 -10.51 -8.77 102.86
CA LEU A 997 -11.06 -9.10 104.18
C LEU A 997 -12.55 -8.77 104.33
N SER A 998 -13.07 -7.81 103.56
CA SER A 998 -14.50 -7.50 103.53
C SER A 998 -15.29 -8.37 102.54
N ASN A 999 -14.60 -9.06 101.61
CA ASN A 999 -15.25 -9.95 100.66
C ASN A 999 -15.82 -11.20 101.34
N ARG A 1000 -17.10 -11.51 101.11
CA ARG A 1000 -17.82 -12.65 101.73
C ARG A 1000 -17.18 -14.01 101.46
N TYR A 1001 -16.42 -14.15 100.38
CA TYR A 1001 -15.79 -15.41 99.96
C TYR A 1001 -14.37 -15.62 100.48
N ASN A 1002 -13.88 -14.75 101.36
CA ASN A 1002 -12.50 -14.83 101.83
C ASN A 1002 -12.21 -15.91 102.88
N ALA A 1003 -13.24 -16.64 103.34
CA ALA A 1003 -13.14 -17.50 104.52
C ALA A 1003 -11.93 -18.47 104.51
N PRO A 1004 -11.55 -19.11 103.39
CA PRO A 1004 -10.37 -19.97 103.33
C PRO A 1004 -9.04 -19.21 103.48
N PHE A 1005 -8.95 -18.02 102.90
CA PHE A 1005 -7.74 -17.18 102.87
C PHE A 1005 -7.67 -16.20 104.03
N LYS A 1006 -8.71 -16.13 104.88
CA LYS A 1006 -8.85 -15.13 105.94
C LYS A 1006 -7.66 -15.12 106.89
N LYS A 1007 -7.13 -16.30 107.27
CA LYS A 1007 -5.95 -16.40 108.14
C LYS A 1007 -4.70 -15.83 107.47
N ASP A 1008 -4.49 -16.13 106.20
CA ASP A 1008 -3.31 -15.65 105.45
C ASP A 1008 -3.39 -14.15 105.18
N ILE A 1009 -4.57 -13.65 104.79
CA ILE A 1009 -4.84 -12.21 104.61
C ILE A 1009 -4.63 -11.49 105.96
N GLN A 1010 -5.18 -12.00 107.06
CA GLN A 1010 -4.99 -11.41 108.41
C GLN A 1010 -3.53 -11.44 108.86
N ASN A 1011 -2.79 -12.50 108.55
CA ASN A 1011 -1.36 -12.58 108.86
C ASN A 1011 -0.56 -11.54 108.07
N TRP A 1012 -0.85 -11.36 106.77
CA TRP A 1012 -0.23 -10.31 105.97
C TRP A 1012 -0.63 -8.90 106.42
N VAL A 1013 -1.89 -8.68 106.79
CA VAL A 1013 -2.34 -7.42 107.40
C VAL A 1013 -1.57 -7.15 108.68
N PHE A 1014 -1.46 -8.12 109.58
CA PHE A 1014 -0.70 -7.99 110.83
C PHE A 1014 0.78 -7.72 110.57
N LYS A 1015 1.43 -8.49 109.68
CA LYS A 1015 2.85 -8.31 109.33
C LYS A 1015 3.11 -6.92 108.77
N LEU A 1016 2.29 -6.45 107.83
CA LEU A 1016 2.47 -5.14 107.21
C LEU A 1016 2.11 -4.01 108.19
N SER A 1017 1.01 -4.10 108.94
CA SER A 1017 0.65 -3.06 109.91
C SER A 1017 1.69 -2.95 111.03
N THR A 1018 2.15 -4.07 111.59
CA THR A 1018 3.18 -4.06 112.63
C THR A 1018 4.52 -3.60 112.07
N SER A 1019 4.88 -3.96 110.83
CA SER A 1019 6.10 -3.43 110.20
C SER A 1019 5.99 -1.92 109.97
N SER A 1020 4.82 -1.41 109.57
CA SER A 1020 4.56 0.03 109.44
C SER A 1020 4.74 0.74 110.77
N ASP A 1021 4.11 0.24 111.84
CA ASP A 1021 4.22 0.80 113.19
C ASP A 1021 5.67 0.77 113.70
N ILE A 1022 6.40 -0.33 113.47
CA ILE A 1022 7.81 -0.46 113.86
C ILE A 1022 8.67 0.53 113.08
N ILE A 1023 8.48 0.69 111.78
CA ILE A 1023 9.25 1.64 110.96
C ILE A 1023 8.94 3.07 111.40
N GLU A 1024 7.68 3.41 111.68
CA GLU A 1024 7.30 4.74 112.17
C GLU A 1024 7.93 5.03 113.55
N GLN A 1025 7.82 4.09 114.50
CA GLN A 1025 8.47 4.22 115.81
C GLN A 1025 10.00 4.26 115.69
N TRP A 1026 10.60 3.48 114.78
CA TRP A 1026 12.03 3.52 114.52
C TRP A 1026 12.41 4.91 114.02
N LEU A 1027 11.69 5.49 113.07
CA LEU A 1027 11.97 6.85 112.59
C LEU A 1027 11.82 7.90 113.71
N ILE A 1028 10.83 7.78 114.59
CA ILE A 1028 10.66 8.68 115.76
C ILE A 1028 11.84 8.52 116.72
N VAL A 1029 12.17 7.29 117.12
CA VAL A 1029 13.26 6.96 118.05
C VAL A 1029 14.60 7.36 117.46
N GLN A 1030 14.83 7.11 116.17
CA GLN A 1030 16.02 7.54 115.43
C GLN A 1030 16.15 9.07 115.50
N ASN A 1031 15.07 9.82 115.25
CA ASN A 1031 15.09 11.28 115.36
C ASN A 1031 15.29 11.77 116.81
N LEU A 1032 14.69 11.10 117.79
CA LEU A 1032 14.83 11.44 119.21
C LEU A 1032 16.24 11.13 119.74
N TRP A 1033 16.86 10.02 119.31
CA TRP A 1033 18.23 9.66 119.65
C TRP A 1033 19.25 10.60 119.03
N VAL A 1034 19.06 10.97 117.77
CA VAL A 1034 19.88 12.00 117.13
C VAL A 1034 19.83 13.32 117.93
N TYR A 1035 18.72 13.61 118.61
CA TYR A 1035 18.58 14.76 119.50
C TYR A 1035 19.14 14.53 120.92
N LEU A 1036 18.89 13.38 121.55
CA LEU A 1036 19.28 13.06 122.92
C LEU A 1036 20.79 12.80 123.07
N GLU A 1037 21.42 12.14 122.09
CA GLU A 1037 22.88 11.97 122.07
C GLU A 1037 23.57 13.36 122.10
N ALA A 1038 22.97 14.37 121.46
CA ALA A 1038 23.51 15.73 121.51
C ALA A 1038 23.42 16.37 122.92
N VAL A 1039 22.52 15.89 123.78
CA VAL A 1039 22.26 16.48 125.11
C VAL A 1039 23.00 15.74 126.24
N PHE A 1040 23.07 14.40 126.23
CA PHE A 1040 23.58 13.61 127.39
C PHE A 1040 25.09 13.38 127.44
N VAL A 1041 25.84 13.74 126.40
CA VAL A 1041 27.32 13.73 126.44
C VAL A 1041 27.87 14.71 127.50
N GLY A 1042 27.04 15.64 128.01
CA GLY A 1042 27.37 16.59 129.09
C GLY A 1042 27.42 15.96 130.48
N GLY A 1043 28.64 15.65 130.93
CA GLY A 1043 28.93 14.85 132.13
C GLY A 1043 28.33 15.30 133.48
N ASP A 1044 27.84 16.54 133.63
CA ASP A 1044 27.30 17.03 134.91
C ASP A 1044 25.82 16.66 135.14
N ILE A 1045 24.97 16.79 134.11
CA ILE A 1045 23.57 16.30 134.18
C ILE A 1045 23.60 14.79 134.37
N ALA A 1046 24.51 14.17 133.62
CA ALA A 1046 24.83 12.78 133.70
C ALA A 1046 25.16 12.39 135.17
N LYS A 1047 26.09 13.11 135.84
CA LYS A 1047 26.46 12.89 137.25
C LYS A 1047 25.35 13.16 138.27
N GLN A 1048 24.47 14.14 138.05
CA GLN A 1048 23.41 14.50 139.01
C GLN A 1048 22.26 13.50 139.03
N LEU A 1049 21.98 12.85 137.91
CA LEU A 1049 21.05 11.74 137.82
C LEU A 1049 21.85 10.50 137.45
N PRO A 1050 22.66 9.94 138.38
CA PRO A 1050 23.45 8.76 138.09
C PRO A 1050 22.55 7.58 137.74
N GLN A 1051 21.33 7.59 138.29
CA GLN A 1051 20.29 6.60 138.03
C GLN A 1051 19.73 6.66 136.60
N VAL A 1052 19.80 7.82 135.94
CA VAL A 1052 19.39 7.98 134.53
C VAL A 1052 20.59 7.77 133.60
N LEU A 1053 21.80 8.14 134.03
CA LEU A 1053 23.04 7.96 133.27
C LEU A 1053 23.34 6.49 132.94
N HIS A 1054 23.16 5.60 133.92
CA HIS A 1054 23.54 4.19 133.80
C HIS A 1054 22.75 3.41 132.74
N ASN A 1055 21.59 3.94 132.35
CA ASN A 1055 20.74 3.36 131.31
C ASN A 1055 21.04 3.95 129.92
N CYS A 1056 21.79 5.05 129.84
CA CYS A 1056 22.00 5.77 128.57
C CYS A 1056 23.14 5.24 127.67
N PRO A 1057 24.34 4.82 128.13
CA PRO A 1057 25.36 4.27 127.22
C PRO A 1057 25.09 2.82 126.80
N SER A 1058 24.13 2.13 127.44
CA SER A 1058 23.70 0.77 127.05
C SER A 1058 22.66 0.74 125.94
N ALA A 1059 22.32 1.91 125.39
CA ALA A 1059 21.42 2.01 124.26
C ALA A 1059 22.15 2.34 122.94
N ASP A 1060 23.49 2.47 122.95
CA ASP A 1060 24.30 2.55 121.72
C ASP A 1060 24.32 1.23 120.95
#